data_AF-A0A8H7CCW3-F1
#
_entry.id   AF-A0A8H7CCW3-F1
#
_cell.length_a   1.000
_cell.length_b   1.000
_cell.length_c   1.000
_cell.angle_alpha   90.00
_cell.angle_beta   90.00
_cell.angle_gamma   90.00
#
_symmetry.space_group_name_H-M   'P 1'
#
loop_
_entity.id
_entity.type
_entity.pdbx_description
1 polymer ?
#
loop_
_entity_poly.entity_id
_entity_poly.type
_entity_poly.pdbx_seq_one_letter_code
_entity_poly.pdbx_strand_id
1 'polypeptide(L)'
;MKKEKIFHPNSRKADQLARKSLRVAKLHALSSKRAQKQTSRLDFYGFFFHSLPPLDPALTLDDLHALIREVWLARHDQELELESAARKKGRPKSIKVTNLEDIKAVESETYRTGMEVPDLTHPVNVTLFRQWDQTDLQYVQQLRHIRIFSQQPQHAYRRRRELPISCPYRSPDPRISYRSLLNPNSIPSVHSFHMAVTGHPRVLIVGAGPSGLTLALSLLQNDIPVRIIEKNSAPRLGQRGAGLMPRSLEVFTTLRIIDQIMHRAIATPRVRKYHVAEDPESFEEYDMHPPQIPNPRVPYLSPVMLGQNHVEHILHSTLAGYGCTVELGTELKSFEQFDDRVQATLQVRGMEQDAQGVEEISSYEYMIGTDGARGIVRKQLGLSFLGETRVIDNFVVGDMKVEGLLPNRWHMWGDPATLMASLRATEEPGLFNFLLAGKNVNHAELAFNQDLLRKVLTEATGNRPDLVFRECPWISSYTPNIRMVNKFRVRRVFVAGDSAHVNSPTGGQGMNTGLQDTLNLGWKLALVLKRLSSPSLLDTFTEERLPVVEEMLKQTTKVLSMTFKEGQEKPWDKNSSLFQFGANYRWSSIVLDERNILQGNQETEEEDEFMNDYEQNDIDSYGGRSCLDGDLHAGDRAPDAPALIDRTPSSLFSTSFTLFRIFGSSYHTILIFPDLADPLPVLKHLQTYPTGLIHTVIIIRPGRVVSNEATTLADFVLEDRRGHAHDAYIGNRNCGVIIVRPDGFIGAIAENRHSIHKYFLTLFLN
;
A
#
# COMPACT_ATOMS: atom_id res chain seq x y z
N MET A 1 5.42 25.65 35.39
CA MET A 1 5.30 26.78 34.44
C MET A 1 6.64 26.97 33.73
N LYS A 2 6.76 26.59 32.45
CA LYS A 2 7.96 26.87 31.64
C LYS A 2 7.89 28.34 31.20
N LYS A 3 8.92 29.14 31.51
CA LYS A 3 9.05 30.53 31.03
C LYS A 3 9.03 30.53 29.50
N GLU A 4 8.01 31.12 28.89
CA GLU A 4 7.99 31.38 27.46
C GLU A 4 9.15 32.29 27.09
N LYS A 5 9.91 31.90 26.06
CA LYS A 5 10.99 32.73 25.52
C LYS A 5 10.36 33.92 24.80
N ILE A 6 10.49 35.10 25.38
CA ILE A 6 10.09 36.35 24.73
C ILE A 6 11.08 36.63 23.60
N PHE A 7 10.60 36.58 22.36
CA PHE A 7 11.39 36.93 21.17
C PHE A 7 11.23 38.41 20.84
N HIS A 8 12.30 39.07 20.41
CA HIS A 8 12.24 40.45 19.95
C HIS A 8 11.31 40.55 18.72
N PRO A 9 10.43 41.57 18.61
CA PRO A 9 9.42 41.69 17.55
C PRO A 9 9.99 41.60 16.13
N ASN A 10 11.21 42.12 15.92
CA ASN A 10 11.89 42.14 14.62
C ASN A 10 12.89 40.99 14.44
N SER A 11 12.82 39.93 15.26
CA SER A 11 13.70 38.77 15.07
C SER A 11 13.15 37.87 13.97
N ARG A 12 14.05 37.24 13.20
CA ARG A 12 13.67 36.19 12.22
C ARG A 12 12.72 35.14 12.80
N LYS A 13 12.84 34.85 14.10
CA LYS A 13 12.01 33.86 14.80
C LYS A 13 10.59 34.37 15.11
N ALA A 14 10.43 35.66 15.37
CA ALA A 14 9.12 36.31 15.50
C ALA A 14 8.37 36.35 14.15
N ASP A 15 9.08 36.67 13.07
CA ASP A 15 8.51 36.62 11.71
C ASP A 15 8.09 35.20 11.30
N GLN A 16 8.91 34.20 11.64
CA GLN A 16 8.59 32.80 11.36
C GLN A 16 7.33 32.33 12.12
N LEU A 17 7.17 32.76 13.38
CA LEU A 17 5.97 32.47 14.19
C LEU A 17 4.73 33.20 13.64
N ALA A 18 4.87 34.45 13.19
CA ALA A 18 3.79 35.21 12.57
C ALA A 18 3.33 34.59 11.24
N ARG A 19 4.25 34.16 10.38
CA ARG A 19 3.92 33.45 9.12
C ARG A 19 3.23 32.11 9.40
N LYS A 20 3.69 31.38 10.43
CA LYS A 20 3.06 30.11 10.86
C LYS A 20 1.63 30.33 11.36
N SER A 21 1.37 31.35 12.18
CA SER A 21 0.02 31.63 12.68
C SER A 21 -0.93 32.04 11.54
N LEU A 22 -0.45 32.85 10.59
CA LEU A 22 -1.22 33.29 9.43
C LEU A 22 -1.58 32.12 8.49
N ARG A 23 -0.65 31.17 8.29
CA ARG A 23 -0.89 29.94 7.53
C ARG A 23 -1.92 29.03 8.21
N VAL A 24 -1.82 28.86 9.52
CA VAL A 24 -2.80 28.08 10.31
C VAL A 24 -4.19 28.71 10.22
N ALA A 25 -4.29 30.04 10.34
CA ALA A 25 -5.56 30.76 10.22
C ALA A 25 -6.20 30.60 8.82
N LYS A 26 -5.40 30.70 7.75
CA LYS A 26 -5.87 30.45 6.37
C LYS A 26 -6.37 29.03 6.16
N LEU A 27 -5.65 28.03 6.68
CA LEU A 27 -6.06 26.62 6.60
C LEU A 27 -7.36 26.35 7.37
N HIS A 28 -7.52 26.95 8.55
CA HIS A 28 -8.75 26.84 9.35
C HIS A 28 -9.96 27.48 8.63
N ALA A 29 -9.77 28.63 8.00
CA ALA A 29 -10.81 29.29 7.21
C ALA A 29 -11.22 28.46 5.98
N LEU A 30 -10.26 27.83 5.29
CA LEU A 30 -10.53 26.92 4.17
C LEU A 30 -11.24 25.64 4.63
N SER A 31 -10.87 25.09 5.78
CA SER A 31 -11.53 23.93 6.40
C SER A 31 -12.99 24.25 6.76
N SER A 32 -13.23 25.40 7.39
CA SER A 32 -14.58 25.86 7.74
C SER A 32 -15.47 26.06 6.51
N LYS A 33 -14.94 26.68 5.44
CA LYS A 33 -15.65 26.81 4.15
C LYS A 33 -15.95 25.46 3.50
N ARG A 34 -15.06 24.47 3.62
CA ARG A 34 -15.29 23.11 3.11
C ARG A 34 -16.37 22.37 3.90
N ALA A 35 -16.34 22.46 5.23
CA ALA A 35 -17.36 21.87 6.10
C ALA A 35 -18.75 22.45 5.80
N GLN A 36 -18.85 23.78 5.65
CA GLN A 36 -20.11 24.45 5.31
C GLN A 36 -20.66 24.02 3.93
N LYS A 37 -19.79 23.81 2.94
CA LYS A 37 -20.18 23.29 1.61
C LYS A 37 -20.58 21.81 1.64
N GLN A 38 -20.07 21.04 2.61
CA GLN A 38 -20.42 19.64 2.80
C GLN A 38 -21.81 19.52 3.42
N THR A 39 -22.09 20.32 4.46
CA THR A 39 -23.41 20.40 5.09
C THR A 39 -24.49 20.84 4.08
N SER A 40 -24.23 21.87 3.27
CA SER A 40 -25.22 22.32 2.27
C SER A 40 -25.56 21.28 1.20
N ARG A 41 -24.62 20.39 0.85
CA ARG A 41 -24.90 19.28 -0.08
C ARG A 41 -25.65 18.14 0.58
N LEU A 42 -25.41 17.89 1.88
CA LEU A 42 -26.19 16.92 2.65
C LEU A 42 -27.64 17.36 2.74
N ASP A 43 -27.88 18.63 3.06
CA ASP A 43 -29.23 19.21 3.11
C ASP A 43 -29.94 19.11 1.75
N PHE A 44 -29.22 19.38 0.65
CA PHE A 44 -29.74 19.27 -0.71
C PHE A 44 -30.20 17.85 -1.06
N TYR A 45 -29.37 16.83 -0.82
CA TYR A 45 -29.75 15.45 -1.12
C TYR A 45 -30.74 14.89 -0.10
N GLY A 46 -30.64 15.27 1.16
CA GLY A 46 -31.59 14.91 2.22
C GLY A 46 -33.00 15.35 1.87
N PHE A 47 -33.17 16.56 1.33
CA PHE A 47 -34.46 17.03 0.82
C PHE A 47 -35.07 16.07 -0.21
N PHE A 48 -34.31 15.67 -1.23
CA PHE A 48 -34.81 14.74 -2.24
C PHE A 48 -35.14 13.37 -1.66
N PHE A 49 -34.33 12.90 -0.70
CA PHE A 49 -34.55 11.62 -0.02
C PHE A 49 -35.89 11.61 0.74
N HIS A 50 -36.17 12.66 1.51
CA HIS A 50 -37.41 12.78 2.28
C HIS A 50 -38.65 13.11 1.44
N SER A 51 -38.45 13.61 0.22
CA SER A 51 -39.54 13.96 -0.70
C SER A 51 -39.99 12.80 -1.59
N LEU A 52 -39.35 11.63 -1.49
CA LEU A 52 -39.73 10.45 -2.28
C LEU A 52 -40.99 9.77 -1.69
N PRO A 53 -42.02 9.48 -2.51
CA PRO A 53 -43.20 8.73 -2.05
C PRO A 53 -42.80 7.31 -1.58
N PRO A 54 -43.34 6.79 -0.47
CA PRO A 54 -42.88 5.53 0.12
C PRO A 54 -43.11 4.29 -0.76
N LEU A 55 -44.06 4.31 -1.69
CA LEU A 55 -44.49 3.14 -2.46
C LEU A 55 -44.22 3.20 -3.98
N ASP A 56 -43.81 4.34 -4.53
CA ASP A 56 -43.62 4.47 -5.98
C ASP A 56 -42.22 4.09 -6.48
N PRO A 57 -42.12 3.42 -7.65
CA PRO A 57 -40.86 2.92 -8.17
C PRO A 57 -39.96 4.00 -8.79
N ALA A 58 -40.47 5.17 -9.21
CA ALA A 58 -39.70 6.35 -9.65
C ALA A 58 -40.62 7.57 -9.86
N LEU A 59 -40.08 8.79 -9.83
CA LEU A 59 -40.80 10.01 -10.20
C LEU A 59 -40.85 10.18 -11.72
N THR A 60 -41.90 10.81 -12.26
CA THR A 60 -41.82 11.34 -13.64
C THR A 60 -40.92 12.57 -13.68
N LEU A 61 -40.45 12.96 -14.87
CA LEU A 61 -39.67 14.17 -15.02
C LEU A 61 -40.49 15.42 -14.63
N ASP A 62 -41.79 15.42 -14.92
CA ASP A 62 -42.72 16.48 -14.51
C ASP A 62 -42.86 16.56 -12.99
N ASP A 63 -42.97 15.41 -12.31
CA ASP A 63 -43.01 15.36 -10.83
C ASP A 63 -41.72 15.91 -10.22
N LEU A 64 -40.56 15.59 -10.81
CA LEU A 64 -39.27 16.10 -10.36
C LEU A 64 -39.16 17.62 -10.55
N HIS A 65 -39.66 18.15 -11.67
CA HIS A 65 -39.73 19.59 -11.92
C HIS A 65 -40.73 20.30 -10.98
N ALA A 66 -41.87 19.67 -10.68
CA ALA A 66 -42.84 20.18 -9.71
C ALA A 66 -42.24 20.22 -8.31
N LEU A 67 -41.55 19.16 -7.87
CA LEU A 67 -40.89 19.10 -6.57
C LEU A 67 -39.88 20.24 -6.39
N ILE A 68 -39.12 20.57 -7.43
CA ILE A 68 -38.14 21.66 -7.36
C ILE A 68 -38.82 23.02 -7.36
N ARG A 69 -39.77 23.24 -8.25
CA ARG A 69 -40.44 24.54 -8.41
C ARG A 69 -41.33 24.89 -7.21
N GLU A 70 -42.10 23.92 -6.73
CA GLU A 70 -43.19 24.14 -5.78
C GLU A 70 -42.79 23.86 -4.33
N VAL A 71 -41.75 23.06 -4.12
CA VAL A 71 -41.28 22.71 -2.76
C VAL A 71 -39.89 23.23 -2.51
N TRP A 72 -38.89 22.86 -3.31
CA TRP A 72 -37.50 23.28 -3.06
C TRP A 72 -37.35 24.80 -3.12
N LEU A 73 -37.73 25.45 -4.22
CA LEU A 73 -37.55 26.90 -4.39
C LEU A 73 -38.51 27.74 -3.53
N ALA A 74 -39.61 27.18 -3.07
CA ALA A 74 -40.61 27.86 -2.23
C ALA A 74 -40.38 27.65 -0.72
N ARG A 75 -39.43 26.80 -0.30
CA ARG A 75 -39.24 26.39 1.11
C ARG A 75 -38.97 27.54 2.08
N HIS A 76 -38.48 28.67 1.57
CA HIS A 76 -38.15 29.86 2.36
C HIS A 76 -39.22 30.96 2.30
N ASP A 77 -40.31 30.75 1.56
CA ASP A 77 -41.30 31.81 1.27
C ASP A 77 -42.10 32.18 2.51
N GLN A 78 -42.53 31.18 3.28
CA GLN A 78 -43.22 31.40 4.54
C GLN A 78 -42.32 32.12 5.57
N GLU A 79 -41.03 31.77 5.63
CA GLU A 79 -40.08 32.42 6.53
C GLU A 79 -39.81 33.87 6.11
N LEU A 80 -39.67 34.13 4.81
CA LEU A 80 -39.54 35.47 4.25
C LEU A 80 -40.78 36.33 4.51
N GLU A 81 -41.98 35.77 4.39
CA GLU A 81 -43.24 36.46 4.69
C GLU A 81 -43.35 36.81 6.18
N LEU A 82 -43.03 35.88 7.09
CA LEU A 82 -43.06 36.11 8.53
C LEU A 82 -42.05 37.20 8.94
N GLU A 83 -40.81 37.13 8.44
CA GLU A 83 -39.76 38.12 8.71
C GLU A 83 -40.11 39.49 8.09
N SER A 84 -40.77 39.51 6.93
CA SER A 84 -41.23 40.73 6.27
C SER A 84 -42.45 41.35 6.95
N ALA A 85 -43.37 40.55 7.47
CA ALA A 85 -44.56 40.99 8.22
C ALA A 85 -44.19 41.50 9.62
N ALA A 86 -43.18 40.92 10.25
CA ALA A 86 -42.61 41.40 11.52
C ALA A 86 -41.85 42.73 11.37
N ARG A 87 -41.59 43.20 10.13
CA ARG A 87 -40.84 44.42 9.85
C ARG A 87 -41.69 45.68 10.06
N LYS A 88 -41.27 46.54 10.99
CA LYS A 88 -41.80 47.91 11.10
C LYS A 88 -41.48 48.74 9.86
N LYS A 89 -42.47 49.45 9.32
CA LYS A 89 -42.35 50.31 8.12
C LYS A 89 -41.20 51.33 8.32
N GLY A 90 -40.17 51.27 7.47
CA GLY A 90 -39.02 52.21 7.48
C GLY A 90 -37.66 51.65 7.92
N ARG A 91 -37.57 50.40 8.40
CA ARG A 91 -36.28 49.77 8.79
C ARG A 91 -35.63 48.98 7.62
N PRO A 92 -34.30 48.99 7.45
CA PRO A 92 -33.60 48.16 6.45
C PRO A 92 -33.87 46.66 6.68
N LYS A 93 -33.71 45.86 5.61
CA LYS A 93 -33.87 44.40 5.66
C LYS A 93 -32.87 43.79 6.66
N SER A 94 -33.29 42.74 7.38
CA SER A 94 -32.38 42.01 8.25
C SER A 94 -31.36 41.22 7.42
N ILE A 95 -30.18 40.96 7.99
CA ILE A 95 -29.14 40.12 7.35
C ILE A 95 -29.73 38.75 6.96
N LYS A 96 -30.64 38.22 7.78
CA LYS A 96 -31.33 36.96 7.53
C LYS A 96 -32.23 37.02 6.30
N VAL A 97 -33.03 38.08 6.13
CA VAL A 97 -33.86 38.29 4.93
C VAL A 97 -32.99 38.42 3.68
N THR A 98 -31.92 39.21 3.74
CA THR A 98 -30.98 39.35 2.60
C THR A 98 -30.37 38.01 2.22
N ASN A 99 -29.90 37.21 3.19
CA ASN A 99 -29.31 35.90 2.92
C ASN A 99 -30.32 34.92 2.30
N LEU A 100 -31.58 34.91 2.76
CA LEU A 100 -32.63 34.04 2.21
C LEU A 100 -33.01 34.46 0.78
N GLU A 101 -33.10 35.77 0.52
CA GLU A 101 -33.32 36.30 -0.84
C GLU A 101 -32.17 35.92 -1.79
N ASP A 102 -30.91 36.02 -1.34
CA ASP A 102 -29.73 35.64 -2.11
C ASP A 102 -29.70 34.14 -2.43
N ILE A 103 -30.00 33.28 -1.44
CA ILE A 103 -30.10 31.82 -1.65
C ILE A 103 -31.17 31.52 -2.70
N LYS A 104 -32.36 32.11 -2.57
CA LYS A 104 -33.47 31.91 -3.51
C LYS A 104 -33.10 32.36 -4.93
N ALA A 105 -32.41 33.50 -5.06
CA ALA A 105 -31.95 34.01 -6.35
C ALA A 105 -30.94 33.06 -7.02
N VAL A 106 -29.92 32.60 -6.27
CA VAL A 106 -28.88 31.70 -6.79
C VAL A 106 -29.46 30.34 -7.19
N GLU A 107 -30.34 29.77 -6.39
CA GLU A 107 -30.94 28.46 -6.70
C GLU A 107 -31.93 28.53 -7.86
N SER A 108 -32.71 29.62 -7.95
CA SER A 108 -33.61 29.86 -9.10
C SER A 108 -32.81 29.99 -10.39
N GLU A 109 -31.70 30.72 -10.36
CA GLU A 109 -30.82 30.88 -11.52
C GLU A 109 -30.10 29.56 -11.87
N THR A 110 -29.73 28.76 -10.87
CA THR A 110 -29.16 27.42 -11.08
C THR A 110 -30.17 26.48 -11.73
N TYR A 111 -31.43 26.50 -11.30
CA TYR A 111 -32.49 25.72 -11.92
C TYR A 111 -32.81 26.19 -13.35
N ARG A 112 -32.72 27.50 -13.61
CA ARG A 112 -32.88 28.07 -14.95
C ARG A 112 -31.76 27.65 -15.90
N THR A 113 -30.51 27.65 -15.42
CA THR A 113 -29.31 27.39 -16.23
C THR A 113 -28.82 25.94 -16.22
N GLY A 114 -29.44 25.09 -15.40
CA GLY A 114 -29.21 23.65 -15.36
C GLY A 114 -28.76 23.17 -13.99
N MET A 115 -29.70 22.63 -13.22
CA MET A 115 -29.47 22.06 -11.89
C MET A 115 -29.15 20.56 -11.98
N GLU A 116 -28.12 20.10 -11.28
CA GLU A 116 -27.74 18.68 -11.21
C GLU A 116 -28.42 18.02 -10.01
N VAL A 117 -29.16 16.94 -10.27
CA VAL A 117 -29.91 16.18 -9.25
C VAL A 117 -29.70 14.68 -9.45
N PRO A 118 -29.86 13.84 -8.40
CA PRO A 118 -29.96 12.40 -8.58
C PRO A 118 -31.09 12.08 -9.57
N ASP A 119 -30.87 11.08 -10.43
CA ASP A 119 -31.89 10.65 -11.40
C ASP A 119 -32.97 9.85 -10.69
N LEU A 120 -33.95 10.56 -10.14
CA LEU A 120 -35.11 9.99 -9.46
C LEU A 120 -36.18 9.48 -10.45
N THR A 121 -35.95 9.63 -11.76
CA THR A 121 -36.81 9.07 -12.81
C THR A 121 -36.45 7.65 -13.18
N HIS A 122 -35.32 7.14 -12.67
CA HIS A 122 -34.83 5.79 -12.93
C HIS A 122 -35.07 4.86 -11.73
N PRO A 123 -35.91 3.80 -11.86
CA PRO A 123 -36.32 3.00 -10.71
C PRO A 123 -35.19 2.36 -9.90
N VAL A 124 -34.18 1.80 -10.57
CA VAL A 124 -33.00 1.23 -9.89
C VAL A 124 -32.23 2.29 -9.11
N ASN A 125 -32.19 3.52 -9.62
CA ASN A 125 -31.45 4.60 -8.99
C ASN A 125 -32.20 5.10 -7.75
N VAL A 126 -33.54 5.08 -7.77
CA VAL A 126 -34.38 5.35 -6.59
C VAL A 126 -34.21 4.26 -5.53
N THR A 127 -34.16 2.97 -5.91
CA THR A 127 -33.89 1.88 -4.96
C THR A 127 -32.53 2.05 -4.27
N LEU A 128 -31.49 2.38 -5.03
CA LEU A 128 -30.17 2.68 -4.47
C LEU A 128 -30.22 3.93 -3.60
N PHE A 129 -30.82 5.02 -4.08
CA PHE A 129 -30.90 6.26 -3.30
C PHE A 129 -31.59 6.06 -1.93
N ARG A 130 -32.58 5.16 -1.83
CA ARG A 130 -33.23 4.79 -0.56
C ARG A 130 -32.35 4.01 0.42
N GLN A 131 -31.27 3.40 -0.03
CA GLN A 131 -30.29 2.71 0.82
C GLN A 131 -29.24 3.67 1.41
N TRP A 132 -29.27 4.93 1.00
CA TRP A 132 -28.38 5.95 1.53
C TRP A 132 -28.67 6.21 3.02
N ASP A 133 -27.62 6.19 3.84
CA ASP A 133 -27.68 6.43 5.29
C ASP A 133 -27.83 7.91 5.69
N GLN A 134 -27.99 8.81 4.70
CA GLN A 134 -28.11 10.26 4.85
C GLN A 134 -26.86 10.97 5.41
N THR A 135 -25.73 10.25 5.53
CA THR A 135 -24.46 10.81 6.03
C THR A 135 -23.33 10.74 5.01
N ASP A 136 -23.29 9.70 4.16
CA ASP A 136 -22.25 9.52 3.15
C ASP A 136 -22.56 10.23 1.82
N LEU A 137 -22.03 11.44 1.62
CA LEU A 137 -22.15 12.14 0.33
C LEU A 137 -21.49 11.41 -0.84
N GLN A 138 -20.49 10.54 -0.61
CA GLN A 138 -19.84 9.81 -1.69
C GLN A 138 -20.77 8.74 -2.26
N TYR A 139 -21.60 8.12 -1.42
CA TYR A 139 -22.66 7.22 -1.86
C TYR A 139 -23.58 7.89 -2.89
N VAL A 140 -24.15 9.05 -2.54
CA VAL A 140 -25.08 9.77 -3.43
C VAL A 140 -24.38 10.16 -4.73
N GLN A 141 -23.12 10.60 -4.68
CA GLN A 141 -22.34 11.01 -5.86
C GLN A 141 -22.04 9.87 -6.85
N GLN A 142 -22.12 8.61 -6.42
CA GLN A 142 -21.97 7.43 -7.28
C GLN A 142 -23.26 7.07 -8.03
N LEU A 143 -24.40 7.61 -7.59
CA LEU A 143 -25.69 7.39 -8.23
C LEU A 143 -25.75 8.08 -9.60
N ARG A 144 -26.67 7.59 -10.44
CA ARG A 144 -26.99 8.25 -11.71
C ARG A 144 -27.51 9.65 -11.40
N HIS A 145 -26.96 10.66 -12.07
CA HIS A 145 -27.42 12.04 -12.01
C HIS A 145 -27.87 12.53 -13.38
N ILE A 146 -28.84 13.43 -13.36
CA ILE A 146 -29.33 14.16 -14.52
C ILE A 146 -29.22 15.65 -14.28
N ARG A 147 -29.03 16.38 -15.38
CA ARG A 147 -29.11 17.84 -15.37
C ARG A 147 -30.44 18.26 -15.98
N ILE A 148 -31.20 19.08 -15.24
CA ILE A 148 -32.56 19.52 -15.58
C ILE A 148 -32.63 21.05 -15.62
N PHE A 149 -33.53 21.57 -16.46
CA PHE A 149 -33.61 22.99 -16.81
C PHE A 149 -35.06 23.46 -16.77
N SER A 150 -35.35 24.57 -16.10
CA SER A 150 -36.72 25.11 -16.07
C SER A 150 -37.23 25.57 -17.45
N GLN A 151 -36.32 25.97 -18.35
CA GLN A 151 -36.64 26.42 -19.70
C GLN A 151 -36.90 25.26 -20.70
N GLN A 152 -36.47 24.04 -20.35
CA GLN A 152 -36.61 22.85 -21.19
C GLN A 152 -37.04 21.64 -20.33
N PRO A 153 -38.23 21.69 -19.69
CA PRO A 153 -38.65 20.69 -18.71
C PRO A 153 -38.78 19.27 -19.29
N GLN A 154 -38.99 19.15 -20.60
CA GLN A 154 -39.05 17.88 -21.30
C GLN A 154 -37.67 17.22 -21.57
N HIS A 155 -36.56 17.89 -21.26
CA HIS A 155 -35.21 17.38 -21.51
C HIS A 155 -34.39 17.25 -20.22
N ALA A 156 -33.83 16.06 -20.00
CA ALA A 156 -32.85 15.80 -18.97
C ALA A 156 -31.56 15.25 -19.59
N TYR A 157 -30.43 15.89 -19.32
CA TYR A 157 -29.14 15.46 -19.86
C TYR A 157 -28.43 14.55 -18.88
N ARG A 158 -28.16 13.32 -19.31
CA ARG A 158 -27.42 12.34 -18.50
C ARG A 158 -25.93 12.65 -18.52
N ARG A 159 -25.32 12.63 -17.33
CA ARG A 159 -23.87 12.60 -17.22
C ARG A 159 -23.35 11.22 -17.65
N ARG A 160 -22.56 11.12 -18.74
CA ARG A 160 -21.92 9.86 -19.18
C ARG A 160 -20.90 9.39 -18.14
N ARG A 161 -21.38 8.62 -17.16
CA ARG A 161 -20.62 7.60 -16.43
C ARG A 161 -21.40 6.31 -16.61
N GLU A 162 -20.82 5.35 -17.33
CA GLU A 162 -21.40 4.03 -17.53
C GLU A 162 -21.27 3.23 -16.23
N LEU A 163 -22.39 2.75 -15.69
CA LEU A 163 -22.43 1.73 -14.64
C LEU A 163 -22.82 0.40 -15.32
N PRO A 164 -22.10 -0.71 -15.09
CA PRO A 164 -22.51 -2.02 -15.56
C PRO A 164 -23.58 -2.61 -14.62
N ILE A 165 -24.74 -3.00 -15.16
CA ILE A 165 -25.79 -3.76 -14.44
C ILE A 165 -25.98 -5.13 -15.10
N SER A 166 -25.76 -6.20 -14.33
CA SER A 166 -26.54 -7.46 -14.25
C SER A 166 -25.87 -8.39 -13.19
N CYS A 167 -26.46 -8.61 -12.00
CA CYS A 167 -27.45 -9.64 -11.58
C CYS A 167 -26.81 -11.03 -11.25
N PRO A 168 -27.31 -11.89 -10.31
CA PRO A 168 -28.02 -11.70 -9.03
C PRO A 168 -27.20 -12.20 -7.80
N TYR A 169 -27.64 -11.78 -6.62
CA TYR A 169 -27.07 -12.09 -5.30
C TYR A 169 -27.22 -13.58 -4.92
N ARG A 170 -26.11 -14.32 -4.89
CA ARG A 170 -25.91 -15.48 -3.98
C ARG A 170 -24.69 -15.14 -3.14
N SER A 171 -24.81 -15.31 -1.82
CA SER A 171 -23.71 -15.17 -0.85
C SER A 171 -22.43 -15.80 -1.43
N PRO A 172 -21.38 -15.02 -1.72
CA PRO A 172 -20.11 -15.58 -2.10
C PRO A 172 -19.43 -16.07 -0.82
N ASP A 173 -19.17 -17.36 -0.77
CA ASP A 173 -18.04 -17.88 -0.02
C ASP A 173 -16.79 -17.07 -0.42
N PRO A 174 -16.11 -16.36 0.50
CA PRO A 174 -14.96 -15.52 0.19
C PRO A 174 -13.79 -16.29 -0.45
N ARG A 175 -13.83 -17.64 -0.43
CA ARG A 175 -12.89 -18.50 -1.17
C ARG A 175 -12.98 -18.36 -2.70
N ILE A 176 -14.07 -17.80 -3.25
CA ILE A 176 -14.30 -17.74 -4.70
C ILE A 176 -13.73 -16.45 -5.34
N SER A 177 -13.63 -15.34 -4.61
CA SER A 177 -13.29 -14.01 -5.15
C SER A 177 -11.89 -13.93 -5.79
N TYR A 178 -10.87 -14.56 -5.17
CA TYR A 178 -9.52 -14.58 -5.73
C TYR A 178 -9.29 -15.69 -6.77
N ARG A 179 -10.01 -16.82 -6.64
CA ARG A 179 -9.91 -17.96 -7.57
C ARG A 179 -10.50 -17.67 -8.94
N SER A 180 -11.52 -16.82 -9.06
CA SER A 180 -12.11 -16.49 -10.36
C SER A 180 -11.26 -15.52 -11.20
N LEU A 181 -10.44 -14.68 -10.55
CA LEU A 181 -9.43 -13.85 -11.22
C LEU A 181 -8.17 -14.64 -11.58
N LEU A 182 -7.94 -15.77 -10.88
CA LEU A 182 -6.84 -16.68 -11.09
C LEU A 182 -7.38 -17.98 -11.72
N ASN A 183 -7.75 -17.94 -13.01
CA ASN A 183 -8.10 -19.16 -13.74
C ASN A 183 -6.92 -20.16 -13.65
N PRO A 184 -7.06 -21.33 -12.98
CA PRO A 184 -5.95 -22.27 -12.81
C PRO A 184 -5.59 -22.98 -14.12
N ASN A 185 -6.51 -23.00 -15.09
CA ASN A 185 -6.42 -23.82 -16.29
C ASN A 185 -5.82 -23.10 -17.52
N SER A 186 -5.18 -21.96 -17.34
CA SER A 186 -4.45 -21.25 -18.41
C SER A 186 -3.04 -20.82 -17.97
N ILE A 187 -2.46 -21.52 -17.00
CA ILE A 187 -1.11 -21.28 -16.50
C ILE A 187 -0.22 -22.34 -17.15
N PRO A 188 0.61 -22.00 -18.16
CA PRO A 188 1.83 -22.78 -18.31
C PRO A 188 2.56 -22.62 -16.98
N SER A 189 2.75 -23.71 -16.25
CA SER A 189 3.75 -23.74 -15.21
C SER A 189 5.06 -23.39 -15.91
N VAL A 190 5.44 -22.11 -15.90
CA VAL A 190 6.82 -21.72 -16.22
C VAL A 190 7.64 -22.08 -14.98
N HIS A 191 7.64 -23.37 -14.63
CA HIS A 191 8.85 -24.01 -14.14
C HIS A 191 9.81 -23.97 -15.33
N SER A 192 10.31 -22.77 -15.67
CA SER A 192 11.61 -22.71 -16.28
C SER A 192 12.50 -23.42 -15.28
N PHE A 193 13.06 -24.55 -15.70
CA PHE A 193 14.15 -25.18 -14.98
C PHE A 193 15.24 -24.12 -14.89
N HIS A 194 15.22 -23.31 -13.83
CA HIS A 194 16.31 -22.40 -13.55
C HIS A 194 17.50 -23.31 -13.24
N MET A 195 18.53 -23.21 -14.07
CA MET A 195 19.77 -23.89 -13.77
C MET A 195 20.28 -23.35 -12.43
N ALA A 196 20.76 -24.23 -11.56
CA ALA A 196 21.32 -23.81 -10.29
C ALA A 196 22.38 -22.74 -10.52
N VAL A 197 22.35 -21.65 -9.74
CA VAL A 197 23.33 -20.58 -9.88
C VAL A 197 24.67 -21.10 -9.37
N THR A 198 25.61 -21.35 -10.28
CA THR A 198 26.94 -21.90 -9.95
C THR A 198 27.96 -20.79 -9.72
N GLY A 199 28.84 -20.96 -8.74
CA GLY A 199 29.99 -20.06 -8.50
C GLY A 199 30.22 -19.78 -7.02
N HIS A 200 31.38 -19.22 -6.68
CA HIS A 200 31.65 -18.80 -5.30
C HIS A 200 30.71 -17.65 -4.91
N PRO A 201 30.01 -17.75 -3.75
CA PRO A 201 29.14 -16.69 -3.28
C PRO A 201 29.87 -15.35 -3.16
N ARG A 202 29.35 -14.33 -3.84
CA ARG A 202 29.94 -12.98 -3.82
C ARG A 202 29.33 -12.09 -2.75
N VAL A 203 28.17 -12.50 -2.22
CA VAL A 203 27.38 -11.75 -1.26
C VAL A 203 27.09 -12.63 -0.06
N LEU A 204 27.33 -12.09 1.14
CA LEU A 204 26.90 -12.69 2.40
C LEU A 204 25.64 -12.00 2.91
N ILE A 205 24.57 -12.77 3.12
CA ILE A 205 23.33 -12.34 3.76
C ILE A 205 23.30 -12.91 5.17
N VAL A 206 23.22 -12.03 6.16
CA VAL A 206 23.31 -12.37 7.59
C VAL A 206 21.93 -12.29 8.21
N GLY A 207 21.31 -13.44 8.46
CA GLY A 207 19.97 -13.59 9.02
C GLY A 207 18.94 -14.03 7.98
N ALA A 208 18.27 -15.15 8.22
CA ALA A 208 17.32 -15.76 7.28
C ALA A 208 15.85 -15.47 7.64
N GLY A 209 15.56 -14.24 8.07
CA GLY A 209 14.19 -13.75 8.16
C GLY A 209 13.62 -13.39 6.77
N PRO A 210 12.38 -12.86 6.71
CA PRO A 210 11.69 -12.61 5.43
C PRO A 210 12.47 -11.69 4.49
N SER A 211 13.12 -10.64 5.01
CA SER A 211 13.99 -9.75 4.22
C SER A 211 15.19 -10.50 3.64
N GLY A 212 15.93 -11.27 4.44
CA GLY A 212 17.12 -11.99 3.98
C GLY A 212 16.81 -13.02 2.91
N LEU A 213 15.75 -13.80 3.12
CA LEU A 213 15.26 -14.79 2.17
C LEU A 213 14.78 -14.15 0.84
N THR A 214 14.10 -13.00 0.94
CA THR A 214 13.63 -12.24 -0.23
C THR A 214 14.79 -11.65 -1.03
N LEU A 215 15.80 -11.11 -0.35
CA LEU A 215 17.02 -10.62 -1.00
C LEU A 215 17.76 -11.76 -1.72
N ALA A 216 17.92 -12.90 -1.05
CA ALA A 216 18.55 -14.08 -1.65
C ALA A 216 17.83 -14.51 -2.93
N LEU A 217 16.49 -14.59 -2.91
CA LEU A 217 15.70 -14.97 -4.08
C LEU A 217 15.85 -13.95 -5.21
N SER A 218 15.77 -12.65 -4.90
CA SER A 218 15.94 -11.58 -5.89
C SER A 218 17.33 -11.63 -6.54
N LEU A 219 18.39 -11.89 -5.76
CA LEU A 219 19.76 -12.01 -6.27
C LEU A 219 19.96 -13.28 -7.11
N LEU A 220 19.38 -14.41 -6.71
CA LEU A 220 19.43 -15.66 -7.47
C LEU A 220 18.66 -15.57 -8.79
N GLN A 221 17.51 -14.87 -8.83
CA GLN A 221 16.79 -14.54 -10.07
C GLN A 221 17.58 -13.60 -11.00
N ASN A 222 18.63 -12.98 -10.46
CA ASN A 222 19.58 -12.16 -11.19
C ASN A 222 20.92 -12.90 -11.45
N ASP A 223 20.98 -14.22 -11.27
CA ASP A 223 22.20 -15.03 -11.46
C ASP A 223 23.38 -14.61 -10.57
N ILE A 224 23.09 -14.09 -9.38
CA ILE A 224 24.10 -13.71 -8.39
C ILE A 224 24.19 -14.81 -7.33
N PRO A 225 25.33 -15.53 -7.21
CA PRO A 225 25.51 -16.52 -6.17
C PRO A 225 25.63 -15.84 -4.80
N VAL A 226 24.84 -16.34 -3.83
CA VAL A 226 24.74 -15.80 -2.47
C VAL A 226 24.99 -16.88 -1.42
N ARG A 227 25.53 -16.47 -0.28
CA ARG A 227 25.57 -17.27 0.94
C ARG A 227 24.62 -16.62 1.93
N ILE A 228 23.72 -17.40 2.52
CA ILE A 228 22.78 -16.91 3.52
C ILE A 228 22.90 -17.74 4.79
N ILE A 229 23.16 -17.07 5.91
CA ILE A 229 23.43 -17.69 7.20
C ILE A 229 22.35 -17.31 8.23
N GLU A 230 22.07 -18.21 9.16
CA GLU A 230 21.20 -17.96 10.30
C GLU A 230 21.77 -18.64 11.55
N LYS A 231 21.85 -17.88 12.64
CA LYS A 231 22.48 -18.35 13.89
C LYS A 231 21.66 -19.42 14.61
N ASN A 232 20.35 -19.47 14.42
CA ASN A 232 19.52 -20.51 15.03
C ASN A 232 19.77 -21.84 14.29
N SER A 233 19.86 -22.94 15.04
CA SER A 233 20.04 -24.29 14.49
C SER A 233 18.80 -24.87 13.82
N ALA A 234 17.65 -24.20 13.97
CA ALA A 234 16.39 -24.57 13.35
C ALA A 234 15.66 -23.31 12.84
N PRO A 235 14.81 -23.44 11.80
CA PRO A 235 13.91 -22.37 11.39
C PRO A 235 13.02 -21.93 12.56
N ARG A 236 12.63 -20.66 12.57
CA ARG A 236 11.81 -20.13 13.66
C ARG A 236 10.39 -20.69 13.55
N LEU A 237 9.86 -21.10 14.71
CA LEU A 237 8.47 -21.48 14.85
C LEU A 237 7.61 -20.25 15.17
N GLY A 238 6.36 -20.32 14.70
CA GLY A 238 5.27 -19.44 15.10
C GLY A 238 5.05 -18.15 14.29
N GLN A 239 3.88 -17.56 14.48
CA GLN A 239 3.36 -16.42 13.72
C GLN A 239 3.66 -15.08 14.40
N ARG A 240 4.92 -14.66 14.41
CA ARG A 240 5.34 -13.31 14.88
C ARG A 240 4.65 -12.17 14.13
N GLY A 241 4.40 -12.40 12.85
CA GLY A 241 3.56 -11.60 11.98
C GLY A 241 2.82 -12.51 11.02
N ALA A 242 1.64 -12.10 10.58
CA ALA A 242 0.88 -12.88 9.60
C ALA A 242 0.12 -12.04 8.57
N GLY A 243 -0.09 -10.75 8.86
CA GLY A 243 -0.74 -9.85 7.90
C GLY A 243 0.17 -9.55 6.73
N LEU A 244 -0.17 -10.09 5.56
CA LEU A 244 0.45 -9.73 4.29
C LEU A 244 -0.33 -8.56 3.68
N MET A 245 0.35 -7.43 3.55
CA MET A 245 -0.23 -6.22 2.99
C MET A 245 -0.30 -6.32 1.47
N PRO A 246 -1.27 -5.63 0.83
CA PRO A 246 -1.46 -5.71 -0.60
C PRO A 246 -0.20 -5.46 -1.45
N ARG A 247 0.61 -4.44 -1.14
CA ARG A 247 1.87 -4.20 -1.87
C ARG A 247 2.87 -5.36 -1.72
N SER A 248 2.89 -6.08 -0.61
CA SER A 248 3.75 -7.26 -0.45
C SER A 248 3.30 -8.45 -1.30
N LEU A 249 2.00 -8.58 -1.59
CA LEU A 249 1.50 -9.59 -2.54
C LEU A 249 2.03 -9.36 -3.96
N GLU A 250 2.32 -8.12 -4.30
CA GLU A 250 2.93 -7.79 -5.59
C GLU A 250 4.43 -8.01 -5.60
N VAL A 251 5.11 -7.79 -4.47
CA VAL A 251 6.51 -8.25 -4.32
C VAL A 251 6.59 -9.75 -4.61
N PHE A 252 5.67 -10.54 -4.04
CA PHE A 252 5.59 -11.98 -4.33
C PHE A 252 5.17 -12.30 -5.77
N THR A 253 4.43 -11.39 -6.44
CA THR A 253 4.11 -11.53 -7.86
C THR A 253 5.36 -11.31 -8.72
N THR A 254 6.12 -10.24 -8.46
CA THR A 254 7.40 -9.94 -9.13
C THR A 254 8.40 -11.08 -8.94
N LEU A 255 8.45 -11.67 -7.74
CA LEU A 255 9.31 -12.81 -7.40
C LEU A 255 8.75 -14.17 -7.83
N ARG A 256 7.58 -14.21 -8.48
CA ARG A 256 6.96 -15.42 -9.05
C ARG A 256 6.57 -16.50 -8.03
N ILE A 257 6.27 -16.10 -6.79
CA ILE A 257 5.83 -17.01 -5.71
C ILE A 257 4.43 -16.72 -5.17
N ILE A 258 3.71 -15.75 -5.75
CA ILE A 258 2.38 -15.34 -5.28
C ILE A 258 1.37 -16.49 -5.24
N ASP A 259 1.39 -17.41 -6.20
CA ASP A 259 0.45 -18.53 -6.22
C ASP A 259 0.68 -19.48 -5.03
N GLN A 260 1.94 -19.72 -4.65
CA GLN A 260 2.29 -20.53 -3.47
C GLN A 260 1.82 -19.85 -2.17
N ILE A 261 1.95 -18.52 -2.11
CA ILE A 261 1.47 -17.70 -0.99
C ILE A 261 -0.06 -17.78 -0.90
N MET A 262 -0.78 -17.48 -1.99
CA MET A 262 -2.25 -17.44 -2.02
C MET A 262 -2.89 -18.82 -1.85
N HIS A 263 -2.19 -19.90 -2.20
CA HIS A 263 -2.68 -21.26 -1.95
C HIS A 263 -2.80 -21.58 -0.46
N ARG A 264 -1.95 -20.99 0.38
CA ARG A 264 -1.93 -21.20 1.84
C ARG A 264 -2.57 -20.06 2.63
N ALA A 265 -2.50 -18.83 2.13
CA ALA A 265 -3.03 -17.68 2.83
C ALA A 265 -4.56 -17.75 2.98
N ILE A 266 -5.06 -17.27 4.11
CA ILE A 266 -6.49 -17.12 4.37
C ILE A 266 -6.90 -15.65 4.27
N ALA A 267 -8.17 -15.38 3.95
CA ALA A 267 -8.70 -14.04 4.08
C ALA A 267 -8.61 -13.56 5.55
N THR A 268 -8.51 -12.26 5.76
CA THR A 268 -8.54 -11.71 7.12
C THR A 268 -9.83 -12.14 7.83
N PRO A 269 -9.75 -12.86 8.97
CA PRO A 269 -10.96 -13.31 9.66
C PRO A 269 -11.80 -12.12 10.17
N ARG A 270 -13.13 -12.25 10.11
CA ARG A 270 -14.04 -11.28 10.73
C ARG A 270 -13.77 -11.20 12.22
N VAL A 271 -13.75 -9.99 12.76
CA VAL A 271 -13.60 -9.80 14.20
C VAL A 271 -14.92 -10.13 14.87
N ARG A 272 -14.84 -10.93 15.93
CA ARG A 272 -15.92 -11.13 16.89
C ARG A 272 -15.43 -10.61 18.24
N LYS A 273 -15.97 -9.49 18.68
CA LYS A 273 -15.62 -8.86 19.95
C LYS A 273 -16.69 -9.19 20.98
N TYR A 274 -16.28 -9.78 22.10
CA TYR A 274 -17.19 -10.25 23.15
C TYR A 274 -17.35 -9.22 24.27
N HIS A 275 -18.57 -9.16 24.82
CA HIS A 275 -18.95 -8.26 25.92
C HIS A 275 -19.15 -9.04 27.23
N VAL A 276 -18.08 -9.70 27.69
CA VAL A 276 -18.12 -10.65 28.83
C VAL A 276 -18.70 -10.07 30.11
N ALA A 277 -18.54 -8.77 30.35
CA ALA A 277 -19.07 -8.10 31.54
C ALA A 277 -20.61 -7.98 31.53
N GLU A 278 -21.24 -8.02 30.36
CA GLU A 278 -22.69 -7.98 30.19
C GLU A 278 -23.25 -9.41 30.14
N ASP A 279 -22.71 -10.23 29.24
CA ASP A 279 -23.05 -11.62 29.02
C ASP A 279 -21.84 -12.34 28.37
N PRO A 280 -21.35 -13.46 28.93
CA PRO A 280 -20.24 -14.25 28.35
C PRO A 280 -20.45 -14.69 26.89
N GLU A 281 -21.69 -14.72 26.40
CA GLU A 281 -22.01 -15.06 25.01
C GLU A 281 -22.36 -13.85 24.13
N SER A 282 -22.49 -12.65 24.69
CA SER A 282 -22.76 -11.44 23.91
C SER A 282 -21.53 -11.04 23.07
N PHE A 283 -21.77 -10.70 21.80
CA PHE A 283 -20.72 -10.26 20.89
C PHE A 283 -21.23 -9.30 19.80
N GLU A 284 -20.31 -8.51 19.26
CA GLU A 284 -20.44 -7.81 17.99
C GLU A 284 -19.50 -8.41 16.94
N GLU A 285 -19.93 -8.44 15.67
CA GLU A 285 -19.08 -8.83 14.54
C GLU A 285 -18.86 -7.68 13.56
N TYR A 286 -17.62 -7.48 13.16
CA TYR A 286 -17.25 -6.50 12.14
C TYR A 286 -16.05 -6.96 11.32
N ASP A 287 -15.94 -6.40 10.12
CA ASP A 287 -14.80 -6.63 9.24
C ASP A 287 -13.68 -5.66 9.58
N MET A 288 -12.54 -6.15 10.09
CA MET A 288 -11.37 -5.29 10.34
C MET A 288 -10.85 -4.66 9.04
N HIS A 289 -10.89 -5.45 7.97
CA HIS A 289 -10.59 -5.00 6.62
C HIS A 289 -11.78 -5.41 5.75
N PRO A 290 -12.75 -4.51 5.53
CA PRO A 290 -13.89 -4.81 4.66
C PRO A 290 -13.39 -5.29 3.29
N PRO A 291 -13.95 -6.39 2.74
CA PRO A 291 -13.60 -6.86 1.42
C PRO A 291 -13.70 -5.73 0.40
N GLN A 292 -12.66 -5.55 -0.39
CA GLN A 292 -12.62 -4.55 -1.45
C GLN A 292 -12.70 -5.25 -2.80
N ILE A 293 -13.39 -4.61 -3.75
CA ILE A 293 -13.47 -5.10 -5.13
C ILE A 293 -12.17 -4.68 -5.83
N PRO A 294 -11.31 -5.62 -6.26
CA PRO A 294 -10.13 -5.32 -7.06
C PRO A 294 -10.46 -4.44 -8.26
N ASN A 295 -9.52 -3.57 -8.62
CA ASN A 295 -9.62 -2.82 -9.87
C ASN A 295 -8.47 -3.19 -10.81
N PRO A 296 -8.56 -2.87 -12.10
CA PRO A 296 -7.54 -3.24 -13.08
C PRO A 296 -6.10 -2.78 -12.73
N ARG A 297 -5.93 -1.69 -11.99
CA ARG A 297 -4.61 -1.15 -11.57
C ARG A 297 -4.06 -1.82 -10.31
N VAL A 298 -4.95 -2.36 -9.48
CA VAL A 298 -4.64 -2.90 -8.15
C VAL A 298 -5.41 -4.21 -7.93
N PRO A 299 -4.85 -5.36 -8.36
CA PRO A 299 -5.54 -6.65 -8.31
C PRO A 299 -5.64 -7.22 -6.89
N TYR A 300 -4.72 -6.85 -6.00
CA TYR A 300 -4.76 -7.23 -4.59
C TYR A 300 -5.19 -6.01 -3.80
N LEU A 301 -6.40 -5.95 -3.23
CA LEU A 301 -6.86 -4.80 -2.43
C LEU A 301 -7.19 -5.13 -0.98
N SER A 302 -7.02 -6.39 -0.56
CA SER A 302 -7.29 -6.80 0.81
C SER A 302 -6.08 -7.51 1.40
N PRO A 303 -5.73 -7.21 2.66
CA PRO A 303 -4.73 -7.99 3.38
C PRO A 303 -5.18 -9.44 3.51
N VAL A 304 -4.22 -10.35 3.38
CA VAL A 304 -4.39 -11.78 3.66
C VAL A 304 -3.55 -12.18 4.85
N MET A 305 -3.86 -13.32 5.44
CA MET A 305 -3.19 -13.85 6.61
C MET A 305 -2.44 -15.13 6.26
N LEU A 306 -1.15 -15.15 6.52
CA LEU A 306 -0.29 -16.33 6.43
C LEU A 306 0.84 -16.18 7.44
N GLY A 307 1.05 -17.18 8.30
CA GLY A 307 2.10 -17.15 9.31
C GLY A 307 3.47 -16.87 8.70
N GLN A 308 4.25 -16.01 9.35
CA GLN A 308 5.60 -15.68 8.93
C GLN A 308 6.47 -16.94 8.72
N ASN A 309 6.34 -17.95 9.59
CA ASN A 309 7.01 -19.25 9.45
C ASN A 309 6.67 -19.95 8.13
N HIS A 310 5.44 -19.84 7.64
CA HIS A 310 5.04 -20.40 6.35
C HIS A 310 5.49 -19.57 5.16
N VAL A 311 5.53 -18.24 5.28
CA VAL A 311 6.16 -17.37 4.27
C VAL A 311 7.65 -17.72 4.14
N GLU A 312 8.35 -17.83 5.26
CA GLU A 312 9.76 -18.24 5.32
C GLU A 312 9.94 -19.63 4.70
N HIS A 313 9.09 -20.61 5.04
CA HIS A 313 9.15 -21.96 4.48
C HIS A 313 9.00 -22.00 2.94
N ILE A 314 8.07 -21.22 2.39
CA ILE A 314 7.90 -21.07 0.94
C ILE A 314 9.17 -20.50 0.30
N LEU A 315 9.74 -19.44 0.90
CA LEU A 315 10.98 -18.83 0.41
C LEU A 315 12.16 -19.81 0.51
N HIS A 316 12.34 -20.51 1.63
CA HIS A 316 13.36 -21.55 1.79
C HIS A 316 13.27 -22.62 0.70
N SER A 317 12.06 -23.13 0.46
CA SER A 317 11.81 -24.15 -0.58
C SER A 317 12.10 -23.60 -1.97
N THR A 318 11.76 -22.33 -2.22
CA THR A 318 12.05 -21.66 -3.48
C THR A 318 13.56 -21.50 -3.69
N LEU A 319 14.31 -21.03 -2.68
CA LEU A 319 15.78 -20.90 -2.74
C LEU A 319 16.46 -22.23 -3.04
N ALA A 320 15.97 -23.32 -2.44
CA ALA A 320 16.50 -24.66 -2.71
C ALA A 320 16.36 -25.05 -4.19
N GLY A 321 15.27 -24.64 -4.85
CA GLY A 321 15.08 -24.80 -6.30
C GLY A 321 16.12 -24.06 -7.15
N TYR A 322 16.74 -23.00 -6.63
CA TYR A 322 17.86 -22.28 -7.24
C TYR A 322 19.23 -22.84 -6.83
N GLY A 323 19.28 -23.92 -6.05
CA GLY A 323 20.51 -24.51 -5.52
C GLY A 323 21.09 -23.77 -4.30
N CYS A 324 20.31 -22.92 -3.64
CA CYS A 324 20.75 -22.18 -2.45
C CYS A 324 20.01 -22.69 -1.20
N THR A 325 20.76 -23.19 -0.22
CA THR A 325 20.24 -23.61 1.09
C THR A 325 20.69 -22.64 2.17
N VAL A 326 19.79 -22.35 3.12
CA VAL A 326 20.15 -21.54 4.29
C VAL A 326 21.03 -22.34 5.25
N GLU A 327 22.16 -21.76 5.62
CA GLU A 327 23.08 -22.32 6.60
C GLU A 327 22.63 -21.97 8.02
N LEU A 328 21.90 -22.90 8.63
CA LEU A 328 21.46 -22.81 10.02
C LEU A 328 22.63 -23.09 10.97
N GLY A 329 22.57 -22.54 12.19
CA GLY A 329 23.64 -22.70 13.20
C GLY A 329 24.91 -21.89 12.90
N THR A 330 24.88 -20.98 11.92
CA THR A 330 26.03 -20.16 11.53
C THR A 330 25.82 -18.71 11.97
N GLU A 331 26.64 -18.23 12.89
CA GLU A 331 26.56 -16.88 13.48
C GLU A 331 27.68 -15.98 12.97
N LEU A 332 27.36 -14.80 12.43
CA LEU A 332 28.38 -13.74 12.24
C LEU A 332 28.84 -13.22 13.60
N LYS A 333 30.15 -13.19 13.84
CA LYS A 333 30.77 -12.66 15.07
C LYS A 333 31.30 -11.25 14.86
N SER A 334 31.94 -11.00 13.72
CA SER A 334 32.48 -9.70 13.34
C SER A 334 32.73 -9.62 11.84
N PHE A 335 33.00 -8.43 11.32
CA PHE A 335 33.49 -8.24 9.95
C PHE A 335 34.44 -7.03 9.83
N GLU A 336 35.32 -7.06 8.84
CA GLU A 336 36.18 -5.94 8.45
C GLU A 336 35.92 -5.56 7.00
N GLN A 337 35.88 -4.26 6.71
CA GLN A 337 35.66 -3.75 5.36
C GLN A 337 36.97 -3.28 4.74
N PHE A 338 37.24 -3.74 3.53
CA PHE A 338 38.32 -3.29 2.67
C PHE A 338 37.76 -2.51 1.47
N ASP A 339 38.64 -2.05 0.57
CA ASP A 339 38.22 -1.31 -0.62
C ASP A 339 37.53 -2.18 -1.65
N ASP A 340 37.85 -3.48 -1.71
CA ASP A 340 37.35 -4.46 -2.69
C ASP A 340 36.45 -5.54 -2.09
N ARG A 341 36.51 -5.76 -0.77
CA ARG A 341 35.80 -6.87 -0.09
C ARG A 341 35.36 -6.53 1.34
N VAL A 342 34.59 -7.44 1.91
CA VAL A 342 34.25 -7.54 3.33
C VAL A 342 34.72 -8.91 3.80
N GLN A 343 35.57 -8.95 4.82
CA GLN A 343 35.97 -10.18 5.49
C GLN A 343 35.05 -10.41 6.69
N ALA A 344 34.38 -11.55 6.75
CA ALA A 344 33.46 -11.93 7.81
C ALA A 344 34.06 -13.05 8.65
N THR A 345 33.98 -12.91 9.97
CA THR A 345 34.29 -13.96 10.94
C THR A 345 33.00 -14.62 11.38
N LEU A 346 32.84 -15.90 11.05
CA LEU A 346 31.66 -16.71 11.31
C LEU A 346 31.97 -17.76 12.37
N GLN A 347 30.98 -18.10 13.18
CA GLN A 347 30.98 -19.25 14.05
C GLN A 347 29.99 -20.27 13.51
N VAL A 348 30.49 -21.37 12.95
CA VAL A 348 29.68 -22.46 12.41
C VAL A 348 29.52 -23.52 13.50
N ARG A 349 28.30 -23.74 13.98
CA ARG A 349 28.02 -24.86 14.89
C ARG A 349 27.91 -26.15 14.08
N GLY A 350 28.52 -27.23 14.59
CA GLY A 350 28.31 -28.57 14.03
C GLY A 350 26.85 -29.01 14.18
N MET A 351 26.45 -30.06 13.46
CA MET A 351 25.09 -30.62 13.56
C MET A 351 24.80 -31.27 14.92
N GLU A 352 25.83 -31.56 15.73
CA GLU A 352 25.69 -32.09 17.08
C GLU A 352 25.48 -30.96 18.10
N GLN A 353 24.56 -31.15 19.05
CA GLN A 353 24.18 -30.13 20.04
C GLN A 353 25.35 -29.66 20.93
N ASP A 354 26.38 -30.49 21.10
CA ASP A 354 27.54 -30.25 21.97
C ASP A 354 28.85 -29.95 21.20
N ALA A 355 28.80 -29.87 19.86
CA ALA A 355 30.00 -29.57 19.07
C ALA A 355 30.46 -28.13 19.30
N GLN A 356 31.73 -27.96 19.71
CA GLN A 356 32.37 -26.65 19.79
C GLN A 356 32.39 -26.02 18.40
N GLY A 357 31.77 -24.85 18.25
CA GLY A 357 31.64 -24.21 16.93
C GLY A 357 33.00 -23.94 16.29
N VAL A 358 33.12 -24.15 14.99
CA VAL A 358 34.33 -23.86 14.22
C VAL A 358 34.29 -22.39 13.80
N GLU A 359 35.39 -21.68 14.01
CA GLU A 359 35.54 -20.33 13.46
C GLU A 359 35.92 -20.42 11.99
N GLU A 360 35.20 -19.71 11.14
CA GLU A 360 35.43 -19.61 9.71
C GLU A 360 35.63 -18.14 9.34
N ILE A 361 36.68 -17.84 8.56
CA ILE A 361 36.92 -16.51 8.00
C ILE A 361 36.72 -16.58 6.49
N SER A 362 35.78 -15.78 5.98
CA SER A 362 35.40 -15.79 4.56
C SER A 362 35.33 -14.37 4.02
N SER A 363 35.55 -14.18 2.72
CA SER A 363 35.51 -12.86 2.08
C SER A 363 34.42 -12.78 1.02
N TYR A 364 33.76 -11.63 0.95
CA TYR A 364 32.65 -11.33 0.04
C TYR A 364 32.82 -9.94 -0.55
N GLU A 365 32.26 -9.66 -1.73
CA GLU A 365 32.27 -8.30 -2.29
C GLU A 365 31.35 -7.35 -1.49
N TYR A 366 30.25 -7.90 -0.98
CA TYR A 366 29.24 -7.19 -0.20
C TYR A 366 28.66 -8.06 0.91
N MET A 367 28.20 -7.43 1.99
CA MET A 367 27.48 -8.09 3.08
C MET A 367 26.21 -7.32 3.44
N ILE A 368 25.12 -8.04 3.73
CA ILE A 368 23.83 -7.44 4.09
C ILE A 368 23.35 -8.02 5.41
N GLY A 369 23.15 -7.15 6.40
CA GLY A 369 22.54 -7.48 7.69
C GLY A 369 21.02 -7.48 7.62
N THR A 370 20.44 -8.67 7.72
CA THR A 370 19.01 -8.95 7.92
C THR A 370 18.79 -9.75 9.22
N ASP A 371 19.70 -9.55 10.17
CA ASP A 371 19.85 -10.22 11.47
C ASP A 371 18.92 -9.68 12.58
N GLY A 372 17.99 -8.80 12.21
CA GLY A 372 16.93 -8.26 13.04
C GLY A 372 17.37 -7.16 14.00
N ALA A 373 16.43 -6.70 14.84
CA ALA A 373 16.61 -5.54 15.72
C ALA A 373 17.83 -5.62 16.65
N ARG A 374 18.22 -6.84 17.07
CA ARG A 374 19.35 -7.09 17.98
C ARG A 374 20.64 -7.47 17.25
N GLY A 375 20.61 -7.48 15.91
CA GLY A 375 21.70 -7.81 15.02
C GLY A 375 23.01 -7.08 15.32
N ILE A 376 24.12 -7.71 14.99
CA ILE A 376 25.46 -7.15 15.19
C ILE A 376 25.86 -6.24 14.04
N VAL A 377 25.32 -6.45 12.84
CA VAL A 377 25.75 -5.72 11.63
C VAL A 377 25.54 -4.22 11.81
N ARG A 378 24.31 -3.81 12.20
CA ARG A 378 24.00 -2.39 12.46
C ARG A 378 24.94 -1.79 13.53
N LYS A 379 25.17 -2.53 14.62
CA LYS A 379 25.95 -2.05 15.77
C LYS A 379 27.42 -1.86 15.39
N GLN A 380 28.00 -2.82 14.69
CA GLN A 380 29.39 -2.76 14.27
C GLN A 380 29.64 -1.69 13.21
N LEU A 381 28.64 -1.38 12.37
CA LEU A 381 28.70 -0.22 11.47
C LEU A 381 28.61 1.14 12.17
N GLY A 382 28.30 1.18 13.48
CA GLY A 382 28.06 2.42 14.20
C GLY A 382 26.85 3.20 13.69
N LEU A 383 25.89 2.53 13.05
CA LEU A 383 24.67 3.17 12.57
C LEU A 383 23.80 3.59 13.75
N SER A 384 23.15 4.75 13.62
CA SER A 384 22.19 5.19 14.62
C SER A 384 21.01 4.23 14.70
N PHE A 385 20.27 4.27 15.82
CA PHE A 385 19.01 3.55 15.93
C PHE A 385 18.00 4.43 16.67
N LEU A 386 17.71 5.55 16.02
CA LEU A 386 16.95 6.69 16.53
C LEU A 386 15.48 6.30 16.64
N GLY A 387 14.85 6.72 17.74
CA GLY A 387 13.45 6.46 18.02
C GLY A 387 13.20 6.19 19.49
N GLU A 388 12.04 5.62 19.82
CA GLU A 388 11.58 5.42 21.18
C GLU A 388 11.23 3.96 21.48
N THR A 389 11.34 3.59 22.76
CA THR A 389 10.86 2.31 23.28
C THR A 389 9.66 2.60 24.17
N ARG A 390 8.51 1.98 23.91
CA ARG A 390 7.28 2.22 24.66
C ARG A 390 7.00 1.05 25.60
N VAL A 391 7.49 1.18 26.83
CA VAL A 391 7.43 0.11 27.86
C VAL A 391 6.01 -0.14 28.39
N ILE A 392 5.15 0.88 28.34
CA ILE A 392 3.77 0.81 28.85
C ILE A 392 2.87 -0.08 27.95
N ASP A 393 3.33 -0.39 26.73
CA ASP A 393 2.57 -1.07 25.69
C ASP A 393 3.04 -2.53 25.47
N ASN A 394 3.54 -3.21 26.50
CA ASN A 394 3.98 -4.60 26.41
C ASN A 394 2.80 -5.55 26.11
N PHE A 395 3.09 -6.65 25.42
CA PHE A 395 2.14 -7.74 25.21
C PHE A 395 2.86 -9.09 25.12
N VAL A 396 2.09 -10.16 25.31
CA VAL A 396 2.51 -11.53 25.04
C VAL A 396 1.83 -11.97 23.76
N VAL A 397 2.61 -12.50 22.82
CA VAL A 397 2.13 -13.04 21.55
C VAL A 397 2.56 -14.49 21.44
N GLY A 398 1.72 -15.33 20.87
CA GLY A 398 2.05 -16.74 20.67
C GLY A 398 1.05 -17.44 19.77
N ASP A 399 1.24 -18.73 19.58
CA ASP A 399 0.30 -19.60 18.89
C ASP A 399 -0.16 -20.69 19.86
N MET A 400 -1.46 -20.98 19.85
CA MET A 400 -2.07 -21.93 20.78
C MET A 400 -3.18 -22.71 20.09
N LYS A 401 -3.24 -24.02 20.34
CA LYS A 401 -4.37 -24.85 19.93
C LYS A 401 -5.54 -24.62 20.87
N VAL A 402 -6.71 -24.30 20.31
CA VAL A 402 -7.92 -23.99 21.09
C VAL A 402 -9.12 -24.72 20.52
N GLU A 403 -9.85 -25.43 21.38
CA GLU A 403 -11.14 -26.04 21.09
C GLU A 403 -12.28 -25.12 21.54
N GLY A 404 -13.45 -25.19 20.90
CA GLY A 404 -14.64 -24.39 21.24
C GLY A 404 -14.72 -23.01 20.56
N LEU A 405 -13.69 -22.60 19.82
CA LEU A 405 -13.70 -21.36 19.01
C LEU A 405 -14.04 -21.62 17.54
N LEU A 406 -14.62 -20.62 16.88
CA LEU A 406 -14.88 -20.69 15.45
C LEU A 406 -13.57 -20.56 14.67
N PRO A 407 -13.26 -21.47 13.74
CA PRO A 407 -11.96 -21.51 13.05
C PRO A 407 -11.80 -20.44 11.96
N ASN A 408 -12.76 -19.52 11.80
CA ASN A 408 -12.79 -18.47 10.78
C ASN A 408 -13.11 -17.09 11.37
N ARG A 409 -12.81 -16.91 12.66
CA ARG A 409 -13.02 -15.65 13.37
C ARG A 409 -11.74 -15.18 14.03
N TRP A 410 -11.66 -13.87 14.17
CA TRP A 410 -10.72 -13.22 15.06
C TRP A 410 -11.47 -12.83 16.31
N HIS A 411 -11.27 -13.60 17.36
CA HIS A 411 -11.94 -13.42 18.63
C HIS A 411 -11.21 -12.38 19.49
N MET A 412 -11.95 -11.45 20.08
CA MET A 412 -11.41 -10.41 20.96
C MET A 412 -12.25 -10.28 22.23
N TRP A 413 -11.58 -10.18 23.38
CA TRP A 413 -12.18 -10.00 24.69
C TRP A 413 -11.49 -8.86 25.43
N GLY A 414 -12.26 -8.16 26.27
CA GLY A 414 -11.75 -7.13 27.17
C GLY A 414 -11.18 -5.90 26.45
N ASP A 415 -10.37 -5.13 27.19
CA ASP A 415 -9.81 -3.85 26.76
C ASP A 415 -8.36 -3.71 27.26
N PRO A 416 -7.46 -3.06 26.50
CA PRO A 416 -6.07 -2.86 26.91
C PRO A 416 -5.88 -2.13 28.24
N ALA A 417 -6.87 -1.36 28.71
CA ALA A 417 -6.83 -0.70 30.00
C ALA A 417 -6.81 -1.68 31.19
N THR A 418 -7.39 -2.87 31.01
CA THR A 418 -7.49 -3.91 32.06
C THR A 418 -6.76 -5.18 31.64
N LEU A 419 -7.41 -6.00 30.83
CA LEU A 419 -6.91 -7.23 30.23
C LEU A 419 -7.62 -7.39 28.89
N MET A 420 -6.84 -7.41 27.81
CA MET A 420 -7.30 -7.72 26.46
C MET A 420 -6.72 -9.06 26.04
N ALA A 421 -7.59 -9.94 25.54
CA ALA A 421 -7.20 -11.15 24.84
C ALA A 421 -7.70 -11.12 23.40
N SER A 422 -6.83 -11.50 22.48
CA SER A 422 -7.12 -11.59 21.06
C SER A 422 -6.68 -12.96 20.58
N LEU A 423 -7.56 -13.76 19.98
CA LEU A 423 -7.25 -15.04 19.37
C LEU A 423 -7.71 -15.04 17.91
N ARG A 424 -6.75 -14.97 16.98
CA ARG A 424 -6.98 -14.94 15.55
C ARG A 424 -6.79 -16.33 14.97
N ALA A 425 -7.80 -16.87 14.30
CA ALA A 425 -7.67 -18.11 13.55
C ALA A 425 -6.54 -18.00 12.51
N THR A 426 -5.75 -19.06 12.39
CA THR A 426 -4.66 -19.16 11.41
C THR A 426 -5.07 -20.03 10.23
N GLU A 427 -4.18 -20.14 9.25
CA GLU A 427 -4.27 -21.09 8.14
C GLU A 427 -4.22 -22.57 8.58
N GLU A 428 -3.81 -22.83 9.83
CA GLU A 428 -3.82 -24.17 10.43
C GLU A 428 -5.10 -24.36 11.27
N PRO A 429 -5.98 -25.31 10.91
CA PRO A 429 -7.22 -25.55 11.66
C PRO A 429 -6.97 -25.81 13.15
N GLY A 430 -7.69 -25.08 14.01
CA GLY A 430 -7.61 -25.22 15.46
C GLY A 430 -6.41 -24.53 16.11
N LEU A 431 -5.46 -24.00 15.32
CA LEU A 431 -4.39 -23.15 15.82
C LEU A 431 -4.85 -21.68 15.77
N PHE A 432 -4.65 -20.97 16.87
CA PHE A 432 -4.94 -19.54 17.00
C PHE A 432 -3.68 -18.79 17.38
N ASN A 433 -3.40 -17.72 16.66
CA ASN A 433 -2.42 -16.74 17.08
C ASN A 433 -3.06 -15.87 18.17
N PHE A 434 -2.48 -15.86 19.36
CA PHE A 434 -2.99 -15.08 20.48
C PHE A 434 -2.14 -13.83 20.75
N LEU A 435 -2.78 -12.78 21.24
CA LEU A 435 -2.17 -11.59 21.80
C LEU A 435 -2.85 -11.27 23.13
N LEU A 436 -2.05 -11.12 24.18
CA LEU A 436 -2.48 -10.69 25.52
C LEU A 436 -1.81 -9.36 25.85
N ALA A 437 -2.60 -8.36 26.21
CA ALA A 437 -2.12 -7.06 26.65
C ALA A 437 -2.93 -6.59 27.86
N GLY A 438 -2.34 -5.80 28.74
CA GLY A 438 -3.06 -5.21 29.86
C GLY A 438 -2.16 -4.73 30.98
N LYS A 439 -2.63 -3.76 31.77
CA LYS A 439 -1.86 -3.21 32.90
C LYS A 439 -1.63 -4.23 34.02
N ASN A 440 -2.50 -5.23 34.13
CA ASN A 440 -2.45 -6.27 35.17
C ASN A 440 -1.75 -7.55 34.70
N VAL A 441 -1.07 -7.52 33.55
CA VAL A 441 -0.45 -8.69 32.93
C VAL A 441 1.05 -8.73 33.23
N ASN A 442 1.52 -9.77 33.93
CA ASN A 442 2.94 -10.04 34.04
C ASN A 442 3.46 -10.73 32.76
N HIS A 443 3.75 -9.92 31.75
CA HIS A 443 4.13 -10.38 30.41
C HIS A 443 5.36 -11.31 30.39
N ALA A 444 6.32 -11.08 31.30
CA ALA A 444 7.53 -11.90 31.36
C ALA A 444 7.22 -13.30 31.93
N GLU A 445 6.45 -13.37 33.00
CA GLU A 445 6.09 -14.64 33.65
C GLU A 445 5.20 -15.51 32.76
N LEU A 446 4.23 -14.91 32.06
CA LEU A 446 3.36 -15.61 31.13
C LEU A 446 4.11 -16.26 29.96
N ALA A 447 5.21 -15.65 29.51
CA ALA A 447 6.02 -16.21 28.42
C ALA A 447 6.73 -17.53 28.82
N PHE A 448 6.89 -17.81 30.12
CA PHE A 448 7.59 -18.99 30.62
C PHE A 448 6.69 -19.96 31.42
N ASN A 449 5.43 -19.59 31.71
CA ASN A 449 4.50 -20.40 32.47
C ASN A 449 3.20 -20.64 31.69
N GLN A 450 3.12 -21.80 31.02
CA GLN A 450 1.94 -22.17 30.22
C GLN A 450 0.68 -22.39 31.05
N ASP A 451 0.79 -22.85 32.30
CA ASP A 451 -0.38 -23.04 33.17
C ASP A 451 -0.97 -21.70 33.60
N LEU A 452 -0.11 -20.73 33.92
CA LEU A 452 -0.54 -19.35 34.18
C LEU A 452 -1.16 -18.72 32.93
N LEU A 453 -0.56 -18.95 31.75
CA LEU A 453 -1.12 -18.49 30.47
C LEU A 453 -2.54 -19.03 30.23
N ARG A 454 -2.74 -20.34 30.41
CA ARG A 454 -4.07 -20.96 30.27
C ARG A 454 -5.05 -20.36 31.28
N LYS A 455 -4.62 -20.18 32.54
CA LYS A 455 -5.45 -19.55 33.57
C LYS A 455 -5.89 -18.13 33.17
N VAL A 456 -4.95 -17.29 32.73
CA VAL A 456 -5.25 -15.93 32.29
C VAL A 456 -6.17 -15.89 31.06
N LEU A 457 -5.97 -16.80 30.10
CA LEU A 457 -6.86 -16.92 28.93
C LEU A 457 -8.26 -17.39 29.32
N THR A 458 -8.39 -18.35 30.23
CA THR A 458 -9.69 -18.79 30.77
C THR A 458 -10.41 -17.65 31.47
N GLU A 459 -9.70 -16.87 32.30
CA GLU A 459 -10.26 -15.70 32.97
C GLU A 459 -10.68 -14.61 31.97
N ALA A 460 -9.81 -14.28 31.00
CA ALA A 460 -10.08 -13.26 29.98
C ALA A 460 -11.28 -13.61 29.08
N THR A 461 -11.54 -14.89 28.88
CA THR A 461 -12.65 -15.40 28.04
C THR A 461 -13.94 -15.68 28.82
N GLY A 462 -14.00 -15.27 30.10
CA GLY A 462 -15.21 -15.36 30.92
C GLY A 462 -15.45 -16.71 31.59
N ASN A 463 -14.40 -17.53 31.79
CA ASN A 463 -14.46 -18.86 32.43
C ASN A 463 -15.42 -19.83 31.73
N ARG A 464 -15.49 -19.74 30.40
CA ARG A 464 -16.33 -20.61 29.57
C ARG A 464 -15.86 -22.07 29.61
N PRO A 465 -16.71 -23.04 29.97
CA PRO A 465 -16.31 -24.45 30.08
C PRO A 465 -16.13 -25.16 28.74
N ASP A 466 -16.68 -24.60 27.66
CA ASP A 466 -16.56 -25.15 26.30
C ASP A 466 -15.23 -24.79 25.60
N LEU A 467 -14.49 -23.82 26.14
CA LEU A 467 -13.20 -23.41 25.60
C LEU A 467 -12.07 -24.22 26.26
N VAL A 468 -11.30 -24.94 25.44
CA VAL A 468 -10.16 -25.74 25.92
C VAL A 468 -8.86 -25.26 25.29
N PHE A 469 -8.02 -24.63 26.11
CA PHE A 469 -6.67 -24.19 25.74
C PHE A 469 -5.68 -25.35 25.87
N ARG A 470 -5.13 -25.81 24.74
CA ARG A 470 -4.27 -27.00 24.67
C ARG A 470 -2.78 -26.63 24.66
N GLU A 471 -2.11 -27.06 23.61
CA GLU A 471 -0.68 -26.86 23.36
C GLU A 471 -0.42 -25.42 22.92
N CYS A 472 0.69 -24.86 23.38
CA CYS A 472 1.22 -23.56 22.96
C CYS A 472 2.55 -23.77 22.24
N PRO A 473 2.57 -24.08 20.92
CA PRO A 473 3.81 -24.38 20.21
C PRO A 473 4.81 -23.22 20.20
N TRP A 474 4.33 -21.99 20.35
CA TRP A 474 5.17 -20.81 20.33
C TRP A 474 4.61 -19.69 21.23
N ILE A 475 5.51 -18.96 21.89
CA ILE A 475 5.19 -17.80 22.73
C ILE A 475 6.39 -16.86 22.81
N SER A 476 6.13 -15.56 22.89
CA SER A 476 7.13 -14.51 23.10
C SER A 476 6.51 -13.35 23.85
N SER A 477 7.27 -12.77 24.78
CA SER A 477 7.02 -11.40 25.25
C SER A 477 7.54 -10.41 24.20
N TYR A 478 6.81 -9.32 24.01
CA TYR A 478 7.19 -8.28 23.06
C TYR A 478 7.02 -6.89 23.67
N THR A 479 8.04 -6.06 23.47
CA THR A 479 8.05 -4.64 23.84
C THR A 479 8.14 -3.81 22.55
N PRO A 480 7.15 -2.94 22.28
CA PRO A 480 7.20 -2.04 21.13
C PRO A 480 8.45 -1.16 21.12
N ASN A 481 9.20 -1.29 20.03
CA ASN A 481 10.32 -0.42 19.69
C ASN A 481 10.01 0.22 18.35
N ILE A 482 10.07 1.54 18.28
CA ILE A 482 9.88 2.31 17.05
C ILE A 482 11.21 2.97 16.78
N ARG A 483 12.02 2.38 15.89
CA ARG A 483 13.40 2.82 15.68
C ARG A 483 13.80 2.69 14.22
N MET A 484 14.71 3.54 13.76
CA MET A 484 15.33 3.42 12.45
C MET A 484 16.78 3.90 12.44
N VAL A 485 17.54 3.41 11.47
CA VAL A 485 18.86 3.92 11.10
C VAL A 485 18.74 5.25 10.35
N ASN A 486 19.80 6.05 10.37
CA ASN A 486 19.92 7.26 9.57
C ASN A 486 20.41 7.02 8.13
N LYS A 487 20.94 5.83 7.84
CA LYS A 487 21.37 5.39 6.52
C LYS A 487 21.37 3.87 6.46
N PHE A 488 21.12 3.30 5.28
CA PHE A 488 21.00 1.85 5.10
C PHE A 488 22.33 1.19 4.71
N ARG A 489 23.34 2.00 4.36
CA ARG A 489 24.61 1.54 3.81
C ARG A 489 25.79 2.25 4.48
N VAL A 490 26.88 1.51 4.70
CA VAL A 490 28.21 2.06 4.93
C VAL A 490 29.19 1.26 4.07
N ARG A 491 29.77 1.89 3.06
CA ARG A 491 30.71 1.26 2.11
C ARG A 491 30.13 -0.04 1.50
N ARG A 492 30.64 -1.22 1.85
CA ARG A 492 30.25 -2.50 1.25
C ARG A 492 29.22 -3.28 2.07
N VAL A 493 28.75 -2.68 3.16
CA VAL A 493 27.83 -3.34 4.09
C VAL A 493 26.51 -2.58 4.17
N PHE A 494 25.42 -3.32 4.11
CA PHE A 494 24.05 -2.82 4.16
C PHE A 494 23.29 -3.39 5.35
N VAL A 495 22.21 -2.73 5.74
CA VAL A 495 21.20 -3.26 6.67
C VAL A 495 19.82 -3.12 6.04
N ALA A 496 18.92 -4.08 6.28
CA ALA A 496 17.55 -4.04 5.76
C ALA A 496 16.55 -4.71 6.74
N GLY A 497 15.27 -4.40 6.60
CA GLY A 497 14.22 -4.90 7.50
C GLY A 497 14.47 -4.51 8.96
N ASP A 498 14.19 -5.41 9.89
CA ASP A 498 14.33 -5.18 11.34
C ASP A 498 15.75 -4.79 11.79
N SER A 499 16.79 -5.09 11.00
CA SER A 499 18.16 -4.61 11.28
C SER A 499 18.29 -3.10 11.07
N ALA A 500 17.49 -2.53 10.16
CA ALA A 500 17.49 -1.12 9.81
C ALA A 500 16.35 -0.34 10.50
N HIS A 501 15.15 -0.90 10.60
CA HIS A 501 14.00 -0.23 11.21
C HIS A 501 13.08 -1.23 11.90
N VAL A 502 12.53 -0.85 13.05
CA VAL A 502 11.56 -1.66 13.80
C VAL A 502 10.31 -0.83 13.95
N ASN A 503 9.20 -1.41 13.50
CA ASN A 503 7.88 -0.80 13.56
C ASN A 503 7.13 -1.30 14.79
N SER A 504 6.14 -0.53 15.22
CA SER A 504 5.13 -1.07 16.15
C SER A 504 4.41 -2.26 15.49
N PRO A 505 3.95 -3.26 16.26
CA PRO A 505 3.15 -4.37 15.73
C PRO A 505 1.83 -3.89 15.11
N THR A 506 1.31 -2.76 15.61
CA THR A 506 0.11 -2.08 15.12
C THR A 506 0.32 -1.63 13.69
N GLY A 507 -0.59 -2.06 12.80
CA GLY A 507 -0.44 -1.86 11.35
C GLY A 507 0.24 -3.03 10.64
N GLY A 508 0.88 -3.97 11.34
CA GLY A 508 1.45 -5.19 10.73
C GLY A 508 2.58 -4.94 9.73
N GLN A 509 3.34 -3.85 9.86
CA GLN A 509 4.21 -3.37 8.77
C GLN A 509 5.64 -3.94 8.74
N GLY A 510 6.14 -4.48 9.85
CA GLY A 510 7.57 -4.86 9.98
C GLY A 510 8.08 -5.72 8.82
N MET A 511 7.48 -6.91 8.64
CA MET A 511 7.81 -7.81 7.53
C MET A 511 7.53 -7.15 6.16
N ASN A 512 6.36 -6.54 5.98
CA ASN A 512 5.91 -5.99 4.69
C ASN A 512 6.85 -4.91 4.14
N THR A 513 7.30 -3.98 4.98
CA THR A 513 8.28 -2.96 4.63
C THR A 513 9.65 -3.57 4.35
N GLY A 514 10.07 -4.56 5.16
CA GLY A 514 11.33 -5.25 4.98
C GLY A 514 11.44 -6.05 3.68
N LEU A 515 10.33 -6.60 3.16
CA LEU A 515 10.30 -7.26 1.84
C LEU A 515 10.59 -6.26 0.72
N GLN A 516 10.00 -5.07 0.79
CA GLN A 516 10.18 -4.01 -0.19
C GLN A 516 11.59 -3.41 -0.19
N ASP A 517 12.21 -3.27 0.99
CA ASP A 517 13.62 -2.84 1.08
C ASP A 517 14.52 -3.76 0.25
N THR A 518 14.35 -5.07 0.42
CA THR A 518 15.23 -6.06 -0.22
C THR A 518 14.95 -6.26 -1.70
N LEU A 519 13.70 -6.06 -2.15
CA LEU A 519 13.42 -6.01 -3.59
C LEU A 519 14.07 -4.78 -4.25
N ASN A 520 14.04 -3.61 -3.58
CA ASN A 520 14.69 -2.39 -4.06
C ASN A 520 16.22 -2.53 -4.15
N LEU A 521 16.85 -3.17 -3.15
CA LEU A 521 18.30 -3.38 -3.15
C LEU A 521 18.75 -4.45 -4.16
N GLY A 522 17.99 -5.54 -4.32
CA GLY A 522 18.41 -6.74 -5.04
C GLY A 522 18.86 -6.47 -6.48
N TRP A 523 18.04 -5.75 -7.26
CA TRP A 523 18.37 -5.47 -8.67
C TRP A 523 19.55 -4.50 -8.82
N LYS A 524 19.65 -3.49 -7.94
CA LYS A 524 20.76 -2.52 -7.94
C LYS A 524 22.08 -3.21 -7.65
N LEU A 525 22.08 -4.08 -6.63
CA LEU A 525 23.24 -4.87 -6.24
C LEU A 525 23.64 -5.84 -7.35
N ALA A 526 22.67 -6.48 -8.00
CA ALA A 526 22.93 -7.35 -9.14
C ALA A 526 23.63 -6.62 -10.30
N LEU A 527 23.17 -5.43 -10.68
CA LEU A 527 23.79 -4.66 -11.76
C LEU A 527 25.24 -4.26 -11.44
N VAL A 528 25.52 -3.81 -10.21
CA VAL A 528 26.89 -3.47 -9.78
C VAL A 528 27.79 -4.70 -9.72
N LEU A 529 27.28 -5.83 -9.25
CA LEU A 529 28.02 -7.10 -9.23
C LEU A 529 28.27 -7.66 -10.63
N LYS A 530 27.37 -7.42 -11.59
CA LYS A 530 27.56 -7.75 -13.01
C LYS A 530 28.51 -6.78 -13.72
N ARG A 531 29.03 -5.75 -13.02
CA ARG A 531 29.87 -4.67 -13.58
C ARG A 531 29.17 -3.87 -14.67
N LEU A 532 27.85 -3.81 -14.61
CA LEU A 532 27.02 -3.06 -15.55
C LEU A 532 26.69 -1.67 -15.04
N SER A 533 26.81 -1.44 -13.72
CA SER A 533 26.50 -0.17 -13.07
C SER A 533 27.63 0.29 -12.17
N SER A 534 27.77 1.60 -12.02
CA SER A 534 28.64 2.21 -11.02
C SER A 534 28.20 1.83 -9.59
N PRO A 535 29.13 1.60 -8.64
CA PRO A 535 28.79 1.42 -7.23
C PRO A 535 27.96 2.55 -6.61
N SER A 536 27.96 3.76 -7.19
CA SER A 536 27.12 4.88 -6.76
C SER A 536 25.62 4.60 -6.89
N LEU A 537 25.20 3.69 -7.78
CA LEU A 537 23.81 3.25 -7.86
C LEU A 537 23.30 2.72 -6.51
N LEU A 538 24.17 2.14 -5.68
CA LEU A 538 23.80 1.59 -4.37
C LEU A 538 23.49 2.67 -3.33
N ASP A 539 23.90 3.92 -3.55
CA ASP A 539 23.56 5.04 -2.66
C ASP A 539 22.07 5.37 -2.72
N THR A 540 21.45 5.13 -3.90
CA THR A 540 20.01 5.31 -4.10
C THR A 540 19.16 4.41 -3.19
N PHE A 541 19.72 3.34 -2.61
CA PHE A 541 19.00 2.52 -1.63
C PHE A 541 18.65 3.31 -0.37
N THR A 542 19.60 4.11 0.14
CA THR A 542 19.33 4.99 1.28
C THR A 542 18.44 6.14 0.87
N GLU A 543 18.72 6.75 -0.29
CA GLU A 543 17.94 7.86 -0.85
C GLU A 543 16.45 7.53 -0.97
N GLU A 544 16.12 6.32 -1.45
CA GLU A 544 14.75 5.91 -1.72
C GLU A 544 14.04 5.32 -0.50
N ARG A 545 14.71 4.46 0.27
CA ARG A 545 14.03 3.70 1.34
C ARG A 545 13.93 4.46 2.65
N LEU A 546 14.89 5.34 2.96
CA LEU A 546 14.90 6.07 4.22
C LEU A 546 13.66 6.95 4.41
N PRO A 547 13.24 7.80 3.45
CA PRO A 547 12.04 8.63 3.61
C PRO A 547 10.75 7.80 3.70
N VAL A 548 10.64 6.73 2.91
CA VAL A 548 9.47 5.83 2.91
C VAL A 548 9.32 5.10 4.25
N VAL A 549 10.43 4.66 4.85
CA VAL A 549 10.43 4.01 6.17
C VAL A 549 10.12 5.01 7.27
N GLU A 550 10.68 6.23 7.20
CA GLU A 550 10.40 7.28 8.18
C GLU A 550 8.90 7.62 8.24
N GLU A 551 8.27 7.82 7.07
CA GLU A 551 6.85 8.13 6.99
C GLU A 551 5.97 6.97 7.48
N MET A 552 6.35 5.72 7.17
CA MET A 552 5.65 4.53 7.69
C MET A 552 5.74 4.43 9.21
N LEU A 553 6.89 4.76 9.81
CA LEU A 553 7.06 4.80 11.26
C LEU A 553 6.18 5.88 11.88
N LYS A 554 6.09 7.07 11.28
CA LYS A 554 5.18 8.15 11.73
C LYS A 554 3.73 7.68 11.74
N GLN A 555 3.29 6.99 10.69
CA GLN A 555 1.93 6.48 10.54
C GLN A 555 1.60 5.36 11.53
N THR A 556 2.47 4.34 11.65
CA THR A 556 2.27 3.24 12.59
C THR A 556 2.29 3.71 14.05
N THR A 557 3.13 4.70 14.39
CA THR A 557 3.16 5.34 15.72
C THR A 557 1.85 6.07 16.03
N LYS A 558 1.26 6.74 15.03
CA LYS A 558 -0.06 7.38 15.16
C LYS A 558 -1.12 6.32 15.45
N VAL A 559 -1.15 5.22 14.70
CA VAL A 559 -2.11 4.10 14.88
C VAL A 559 -1.97 3.46 16.26
N LEU A 560 -0.73 3.18 16.71
CA LEU A 560 -0.45 2.69 18.05
C LEU A 560 -1.04 3.63 19.10
N SER A 561 -0.77 4.94 18.98
CA SER A 561 -1.25 5.95 19.92
C SER A 561 -2.77 6.08 20.00
N MET A 562 -3.49 5.73 18.92
CA MET A 562 -4.96 5.69 18.89
C MET A 562 -5.53 4.38 19.44
N THR A 563 -4.84 3.27 19.24
CA THR A 563 -5.29 1.94 19.71
C THR A 563 -5.42 1.87 21.24
N PHE A 564 -4.64 2.67 21.96
CA PHE A 564 -4.65 2.75 23.43
C PHE A 564 -5.42 3.97 24.00
N LYS A 565 -6.19 4.71 23.18
CA LYS A 565 -7.04 5.83 23.64
C LYS A 565 -8.53 5.50 23.43
N GLU A 566 -9.34 5.68 24.46
CA GLU A 566 -10.79 5.47 24.39
C GLU A 566 -11.49 6.46 23.43
N GLY A 567 -12.48 5.98 22.69
CA GLY A 567 -13.53 6.82 22.08
C GLY A 567 -13.25 7.44 20.71
N GLN A 568 -12.28 6.97 19.91
CA GLN A 568 -12.09 7.45 18.53
C GLN A 568 -12.17 6.34 17.47
N GLU A 569 -12.78 6.67 16.32
CA GLU A 569 -12.87 5.79 15.15
C GLU A 569 -11.47 5.37 14.66
N LYS A 570 -11.32 4.07 14.39
CA LYS A 570 -10.05 3.49 13.93
C LYS A 570 -9.81 3.89 12.47
N PRO A 571 -8.63 4.39 12.09
CA PRO A 571 -8.37 4.92 10.74
C PRO A 571 -7.89 3.82 9.79
N TRP A 572 -8.64 2.72 9.71
CA TRP A 572 -8.43 1.72 8.67
C TRP A 572 -9.21 2.15 7.42
N ASP A 573 -8.82 3.33 6.89
CA ASP A 573 -9.33 3.85 5.63
C ASP A 573 -8.88 2.92 4.49
N LYS A 574 -9.72 2.75 3.47
CA LYS A 574 -9.45 1.93 2.29
C LYS A 574 -8.22 2.42 1.51
N ASN A 575 -7.87 3.69 1.68
CA ASN A 575 -6.67 4.34 1.14
C ASN A 575 -5.56 4.53 2.19
N SER A 576 -5.58 3.72 3.26
CA SER A 576 -4.55 3.77 4.28
C SER A 576 -3.20 3.49 3.65
N SER A 577 -2.25 4.39 3.90
CA SER A 577 -0.84 4.23 3.57
C SER A 577 -0.24 2.93 4.09
N LEU A 578 -0.89 2.27 5.07
CA LEU A 578 -0.57 0.93 5.55
C LEU A 578 -0.68 -0.17 4.48
N PHE A 579 -1.43 0.04 3.39
CA PHE A 579 -1.40 -0.87 2.23
C PHE A 579 -0.18 -0.66 1.33
N GLN A 580 0.56 0.41 1.58
CA GLN A 580 1.82 0.80 0.94
C GLN A 580 1.75 1.05 -0.57
N PHE A 581 0.55 1.28 -1.11
CA PHE A 581 0.38 1.60 -2.54
C PHE A 581 0.92 2.96 -2.96
N GLY A 582 0.87 3.94 -2.06
CA GLY A 582 1.34 5.29 -2.35
C GLY A 582 2.85 5.46 -2.26
N ALA A 583 3.57 4.46 -1.74
CA ALA A 583 5.03 4.49 -1.71
C ALA A 583 5.54 4.82 -3.11
N ASN A 584 6.42 5.81 -3.22
CA ASN A 584 6.99 6.28 -4.47
C ASN A 584 8.44 6.76 -4.25
N TYR A 585 9.15 7.02 -5.35
CA TYR A 585 10.55 7.44 -5.40
C TYR A 585 10.75 8.64 -6.32
N ARG A 586 9.77 9.56 -6.38
CA ARG A 586 9.77 10.70 -7.33
C ARG A 586 11.01 11.59 -7.21
N TRP A 587 11.65 11.65 -6.04
CA TRP A 587 12.85 12.42 -5.76
C TRP A 587 14.16 11.70 -6.09
N SER A 588 14.09 10.42 -6.47
CA SER A 588 15.28 9.61 -6.68
C SER A 588 16.13 10.11 -7.84
N SER A 589 17.44 10.15 -7.63
CA SER A 589 18.46 10.54 -8.60
C SER A 589 18.49 9.69 -9.87
N ILE A 590 17.83 8.52 -9.85
CA ILE A 590 17.69 7.60 -10.99
C ILE A 590 16.27 7.58 -11.57
N VAL A 591 15.44 8.58 -11.27
CA VAL A 591 14.09 8.73 -11.83
C VAL A 591 14.05 9.89 -12.83
N LEU A 592 13.39 9.67 -13.97
CA LEU A 592 13.27 10.66 -15.05
C LEU A 592 11.80 10.87 -15.44
N ASP A 593 11.22 12.02 -15.09
CA ASP A 593 9.90 12.45 -15.58
C ASP A 593 10.06 13.66 -16.51
N GLU A 594 10.06 13.46 -17.82
CA GLU A 594 10.30 14.54 -18.77
C GLU A 594 9.19 15.58 -18.84
N ARG A 595 8.00 15.24 -18.37
CA ARG A 595 6.86 16.15 -18.34
C ARG A 595 7.09 17.31 -17.38
N ASN A 596 7.91 17.11 -16.35
CA ASN A 596 8.28 18.15 -15.40
C ASN A 596 9.37 19.08 -15.94
N ILE A 597 10.20 18.61 -16.88
CA ILE A 597 11.26 19.42 -17.52
C ILE A 597 10.63 20.45 -18.47
N LEU A 598 9.53 20.11 -19.15
CA LEU A 598 8.84 21.01 -20.08
C LEU A 598 8.05 22.13 -19.39
N GLN A 599 7.70 22.00 -18.11
CA GLN A 599 7.07 23.09 -17.33
C GLN A 599 8.09 24.09 -16.78
N GLY A 600 9.38 23.72 -16.70
CA GLY A 600 10.46 24.59 -16.24
C GLY A 600 11.04 25.51 -17.32
N ASN A 601 10.63 25.40 -18.58
CA ASN A 601 11.12 26.23 -19.69
C ASN A 601 10.27 27.50 -19.95
N GLN A 602 9.49 27.97 -18.96
CA GLN A 602 9.13 29.39 -18.91
C GLN A 602 10.18 30.09 -18.07
N GLU A 603 11.05 30.83 -18.76
CA GLU A 603 12.12 31.67 -18.20
C GLU A 603 11.63 32.50 -17.00
N THR A 604 11.94 32.05 -15.79
CA THR A 604 12.13 32.91 -14.62
C THR A 604 13.40 32.47 -13.93
N GLU A 605 14.26 33.44 -13.64
CA GLU A 605 15.56 33.35 -12.97
C GLU A 605 15.46 32.75 -11.55
N GLU A 606 15.09 31.47 -11.44
CA GLU A 606 14.97 30.71 -10.19
C GLU A 606 15.80 29.41 -10.23
N GLU A 607 16.94 29.42 -10.93
CA GLU A 607 17.89 28.29 -10.90
C GLU A 607 18.55 28.07 -9.52
N ASP A 608 18.38 29.00 -8.58
CA ASP A 608 18.93 28.91 -7.21
C ASP A 608 17.90 28.44 -6.14
N GLU A 609 16.61 28.28 -6.46
CA GLU A 609 15.60 27.86 -5.47
C GLU A 609 15.34 26.35 -5.44
N PHE A 610 15.55 25.60 -6.54
CA PHE A 610 15.32 24.15 -6.56
C PHE A 610 16.37 23.30 -5.82
N MET A 611 17.54 23.88 -5.51
CA MET A 611 18.58 23.20 -4.71
C MET A 611 18.50 23.49 -3.21
N ASN A 612 17.67 24.46 -2.78
CA ASN A 612 17.57 24.87 -1.37
C ASN A 612 16.50 24.13 -0.56
N ASP A 613 15.59 23.38 -1.20
CA ASP A 613 14.56 22.58 -0.50
C ASP A 613 15.10 21.24 0.07
N TYR A 614 16.37 20.90 -0.19
CA TYR A 614 17.03 19.73 0.39
C TYR A 614 17.43 19.91 1.87
N GLU A 615 17.34 21.14 2.40
CA GLU A 615 17.50 21.40 3.83
C GLU A 615 16.14 21.41 4.55
N GLN A 616 15.68 20.20 4.92
CA GLN A 616 14.65 19.90 5.93
C GLN A 616 13.16 20.19 5.60
N ASN A 617 12.46 19.10 5.25
CA ASN A 617 11.04 18.77 5.48
C ASN A 617 9.99 19.12 4.39
N ASP A 618 9.79 18.21 3.42
CA ASP A 618 8.50 17.50 3.17
C ASP A 618 8.62 16.60 1.91
N ILE A 619 9.41 15.51 1.98
CA ILE A 619 9.40 14.49 0.92
C ILE A 619 8.07 13.73 0.96
N ASP A 620 7.25 13.86 -0.09
CA ASP A 620 5.99 13.12 -0.22
C ASP A 620 6.22 11.64 -0.57
N SER A 621 6.58 10.87 0.45
CA SER A 621 6.94 9.46 0.31
C SER A 621 5.75 8.54 -0.01
N TYR A 622 4.50 9.02 0.16
CA TYR A 622 3.29 8.23 -0.08
C TYR A 622 2.29 8.87 -1.07
N GLY A 623 2.64 9.98 -1.74
CA GLY A 623 1.91 10.56 -2.86
C GLY A 623 0.52 11.11 -2.55
N GLY A 624 0.08 11.10 -1.28
CA GLY A 624 -1.31 11.32 -0.88
C GLY A 624 -2.32 10.46 -1.68
N ARG A 625 -3.57 10.95 -1.81
CA ARG A 625 -4.65 10.26 -2.56
C ARG A 625 -4.41 10.20 -4.09
N SER A 626 -3.35 10.82 -4.64
CA SER A 626 -3.17 10.95 -6.09
C SER A 626 -2.45 9.76 -6.76
N CYS A 627 -1.81 8.87 -6.01
CA CYS A 627 -1.07 7.74 -6.59
C CYS A 627 -1.96 6.64 -7.19
N LEU A 628 -3.18 6.47 -6.69
CA LEU A 628 -4.13 5.43 -7.16
C LEU A 628 -5.15 5.96 -8.18
N ASP A 629 -5.59 7.21 -8.01
CA ASP A 629 -6.67 7.83 -8.79
C ASP A 629 -6.25 9.12 -9.54
N GLY A 630 -4.98 9.55 -9.39
CA GLY A 630 -4.44 10.76 -10.01
C GLY A 630 -3.45 10.48 -11.15
N ASP A 631 -2.77 11.53 -11.59
CA ASP A 631 -1.76 11.40 -12.63
C ASP A 631 -0.55 10.58 -12.12
N LEU A 632 -0.33 9.42 -12.73
CA LEU A 632 0.88 8.61 -12.58
C LEU A 632 2.17 9.39 -12.93
N HIS A 633 3.17 9.37 -12.05
CA HIS A 633 4.48 10.00 -12.22
C HIS A 633 5.61 8.99 -12.32
N ALA A 634 6.74 9.38 -12.93
CA ALA A 634 7.96 8.61 -12.74
C ALA A 634 8.33 8.63 -11.26
N GLY A 635 8.77 7.49 -10.74
CA GLY A 635 8.94 7.23 -9.32
C GLY A 635 7.72 6.57 -8.67
N ASP A 636 6.54 6.60 -9.28
CA ASP A 636 5.36 5.91 -8.72
C ASP A 636 5.45 4.40 -8.94
N ARG A 637 4.74 3.66 -8.08
CA ARG A 637 4.52 2.22 -8.30
C ARG A 637 3.74 2.02 -9.61
N ALA A 638 4.19 1.07 -10.43
CA ALA A 638 3.58 0.74 -11.70
C ALA A 638 2.18 0.10 -11.48
N PRO A 639 1.12 0.60 -12.15
CA PRO A 639 -0.20 -0.04 -12.13
C PRO A 639 -0.19 -1.43 -12.79
N ASP A 640 -1.12 -2.30 -12.43
CA ASP A 640 -1.41 -3.47 -13.27
C ASP A 640 -2.32 -3.09 -14.46
N ALA A 641 -2.41 -3.97 -15.44
CA ALA A 641 -3.46 -3.97 -16.45
C ALA A 641 -3.76 -5.42 -16.89
N PRO A 642 -4.93 -5.98 -16.54
CA PRO A 642 -5.35 -7.31 -16.95
C PRO A 642 -5.98 -7.33 -18.34
N ALA A 643 -6.30 -8.53 -18.82
CA ALA A 643 -7.00 -8.79 -20.08
C ALA A 643 -6.26 -8.34 -21.36
N LEU A 644 -4.93 -8.33 -21.31
CA LEU A 644 -4.07 -8.06 -22.45
C LEU A 644 -3.96 -9.31 -23.33
N ILE A 645 -4.31 -9.21 -24.62
CA ILE A 645 -4.26 -10.36 -25.52
C ILE A 645 -2.92 -10.39 -26.25
N ASP A 646 -2.21 -11.51 -26.17
CA ASP A 646 -0.94 -11.69 -26.87
C ASP A 646 -1.12 -11.85 -28.38
N ARG A 647 -0.42 -10.98 -29.12
CA ARG A 647 -0.37 -10.89 -30.58
C ARG A 647 1.06 -11.04 -31.11
N THR A 648 1.98 -11.49 -30.26
CA THR A 648 3.36 -11.74 -30.67
C THR A 648 3.38 -12.83 -31.74
N PRO A 649 4.13 -12.68 -32.86
CA PRO A 649 4.11 -13.61 -33.99
C PRO A 649 4.46 -15.05 -33.63
N SER A 650 5.30 -15.23 -32.61
CA SER A 650 5.69 -16.53 -32.07
C SER A 650 4.62 -17.21 -31.22
N SER A 651 3.55 -16.49 -30.84
CA SER A 651 2.51 -16.98 -29.97
C SER A 651 1.47 -17.77 -30.76
N LEU A 652 1.43 -19.09 -30.53
CA LEU A 652 0.50 -20.01 -31.20
C LEU A 652 -0.94 -19.91 -30.69
N PHE A 653 -1.15 -19.32 -29.50
CA PHE A 653 -2.45 -19.24 -28.85
C PHE A 653 -2.72 -17.82 -28.33
N SER A 654 -3.95 -17.35 -28.52
CA SER A 654 -4.44 -16.08 -27.96
C SER A 654 -4.55 -16.17 -26.43
N THR A 655 -3.44 -16.02 -25.74
CA THR A 655 -3.34 -16.07 -24.28
C THR A 655 -3.58 -14.68 -23.71
N SER A 656 -4.32 -14.61 -22.60
CA SER A 656 -4.56 -13.36 -21.89
C SER A 656 -3.52 -13.17 -20.78
N PHE A 657 -2.95 -11.97 -20.69
CA PHE A 657 -1.94 -11.56 -19.73
C PHE A 657 -2.43 -10.43 -18.82
N THR A 658 -1.67 -10.23 -17.75
CA THR A 658 -1.66 -9.04 -16.88
C THR A 658 -0.22 -8.50 -16.92
N LEU A 659 -0.05 -7.17 -16.85
CA LEU A 659 1.29 -6.56 -16.82
C LEU A 659 2.13 -7.04 -15.64
N PHE A 660 1.52 -7.32 -14.49
CA PHE A 660 2.25 -7.87 -13.33
C PHE A 660 2.86 -9.24 -13.59
N ARG A 661 2.34 -10.02 -14.55
CA ARG A 661 2.98 -11.26 -14.99
C ARG A 661 4.12 -11.03 -15.99
N ILE A 662 4.30 -9.82 -16.48
CA ILE A 662 5.39 -9.46 -17.40
C ILE A 662 6.53 -8.80 -16.65
N PHE A 663 6.24 -7.98 -15.63
CA PHE A 663 7.27 -7.40 -14.77
C PHE A 663 8.08 -8.47 -14.03
N GLY A 664 9.37 -8.22 -13.81
CA GLY A 664 10.29 -9.17 -13.17
C GLY A 664 11.35 -8.45 -12.35
N SER A 665 12.00 -9.21 -11.45
CA SER A 665 13.02 -8.72 -10.51
C SER A 665 14.42 -8.53 -11.11
N SER A 666 14.64 -8.95 -12.36
CA SER A 666 15.97 -8.99 -12.99
C SER A 666 16.14 -8.12 -14.23
N TYR A 667 15.07 -7.47 -14.71
CA TYR A 667 15.09 -6.65 -15.92
C TYR A 667 14.15 -5.46 -15.81
N HIS A 668 14.46 -4.40 -16.57
CA HIS A 668 13.57 -3.29 -16.78
C HIS A 668 12.52 -3.67 -17.82
N THR A 669 11.27 -3.28 -17.63
CA THR A 669 10.19 -3.48 -18.62
C THR A 669 9.85 -2.17 -19.30
N ILE A 670 9.94 -2.12 -20.62
CA ILE A 670 9.67 -0.92 -21.42
C ILE A 670 8.33 -1.09 -22.11
N LEU A 671 7.35 -0.30 -21.67
CA LEU A 671 6.03 -0.24 -22.30
C LEU A 671 6.06 0.83 -23.38
N ILE A 672 5.71 0.44 -24.61
CA ILE A 672 5.68 1.31 -25.78
C ILE A 672 4.25 1.38 -26.29
N PHE A 673 3.68 2.58 -26.32
CA PHE A 673 2.33 2.86 -26.81
C PHE A 673 2.40 3.52 -28.19
N PRO A 674 2.08 2.79 -29.29
CA PRO A 674 2.22 3.28 -30.67
C PRO A 674 1.28 4.42 -31.07
N ASP A 675 0.37 4.82 -30.17
CA ASP A 675 -0.44 6.02 -30.32
C ASP A 675 0.38 7.31 -30.14
N LEU A 676 1.49 7.24 -29.39
CA LEU A 676 2.29 8.40 -28.98
C LEU A 676 3.78 8.28 -29.32
N ALA A 677 4.31 7.06 -29.51
CA ALA A 677 5.71 6.85 -29.87
C ALA A 677 5.86 5.78 -30.95
N ASP A 678 6.69 6.02 -31.96
CA ASP A 678 7.03 4.99 -32.96
C ASP A 678 7.87 3.87 -32.30
N PRO A 679 7.40 2.61 -32.27
CA PRO A 679 8.13 1.53 -31.63
C PRO A 679 9.47 1.21 -32.29
N LEU A 680 9.58 1.34 -33.61
CA LEU A 680 10.75 0.81 -34.32
C LEU A 680 12.07 1.53 -33.96
N PRO A 681 12.15 2.88 -33.94
CA PRO A 681 13.34 3.59 -33.49
C PRO A 681 13.68 3.32 -32.02
N VAL A 682 12.66 3.17 -31.16
CA VAL A 682 12.83 2.87 -29.74
C VAL A 682 13.46 1.48 -29.57
N LEU A 683 12.90 0.46 -30.21
CA LEU A 683 13.41 -0.92 -30.16
C LEU A 683 14.84 -1.02 -30.69
N LYS A 684 15.14 -0.41 -31.84
CA LYS A 684 16.50 -0.38 -32.41
C LYS A 684 17.50 0.28 -31.46
N HIS A 685 17.08 1.30 -30.72
CA HIS A 685 17.94 1.89 -29.70
C HIS A 685 18.13 0.96 -28.50
N LEU A 686 17.08 0.30 -28.03
CA LEU A 686 17.17 -0.59 -26.86
C LEU A 686 18.08 -1.81 -27.12
N GLN A 687 18.21 -2.25 -28.37
CA GLN A 687 19.16 -3.31 -28.75
C GLN A 687 20.64 -2.95 -28.54
N THR A 688 20.98 -1.68 -28.29
CA THR A 688 22.36 -1.29 -27.97
C THR A 688 22.75 -1.61 -26.52
N TYR A 689 21.79 -1.95 -25.67
CA TYR A 689 22.02 -2.32 -24.28
C TYR A 689 22.20 -3.84 -24.12
N PRO A 690 22.86 -4.31 -23.04
CA PRO A 690 23.12 -5.73 -22.85
C PRO A 690 21.84 -6.57 -22.82
N THR A 691 21.90 -7.75 -23.45
CA THR A 691 20.79 -8.69 -23.55
C THR A 691 20.34 -9.20 -22.18
N GLY A 692 19.03 -9.35 -21.99
CA GLY A 692 18.44 -9.91 -20.77
C GLY A 692 18.21 -8.89 -19.63
N LEU A 693 18.61 -7.62 -19.81
CA LEU A 693 18.36 -6.55 -18.82
C LEU A 693 17.09 -5.75 -19.10
N ILE A 694 16.54 -5.89 -20.30
CA ILE A 694 15.43 -5.11 -20.82
C ILE A 694 14.44 -6.07 -21.47
N HIS A 695 13.18 -5.96 -21.09
CA HIS A 695 12.04 -6.59 -21.73
C HIS A 695 11.17 -5.50 -22.36
N THR A 696 10.77 -5.71 -23.61
CA THR A 696 10.06 -4.73 -24.42
C THR A 696 8.63 -5.19 -24.70
N VAL A 697 7.67 -4.31 -24.46
CA VAL A 697 6.25 -4.60 -24.59
C VAL A 697 5.59 -3.50 -25.41
N ILE A 698 5.14 -3.85 -26.61
CA ILE A 698 4.30 -2.96 -27.41
C ILE A 698 2.84 -3.17 -26.98
N ILE A 699 2.17 -2.10 -26.54
CA ILE A 699 0.75 -2.15 -26.14
C ILE A 699 -0.07 -1.43 -27.21
N ILE A 700 -0.94 -2.18 -27.89
CA ILE A 700 -1.77 -1.70 -29.00
C ILE A 700 -3.25 -1.63 -28.63
N ARG A 701 -3.97 -0.64 -29.16
CA ARG A 701 -5.44 -0.67 -29.17
C ARG A 701 -5.98 -1.72 -30.15
N PRO A 702 -7.21 -2.21 -29.96
CA PRO A 702 -7.84 -3.13 -30.89
C PRO A 702 -7.80 -2.64 -32.34
N GLY A 703 -7.33 -3.48 -33.25
CA GLY A 703 -7.25 -3.18 -34.68
C GLY A 703 -6.08 -2.28 -35.10
N ARG A 704 -5.25 -1.80 -34.17
CA ARG A 704 -4.00 -1.09 -34.50
C ARG A 704 -2.96 -2.08 -35.00
N VAL A 705 -2.41 -1.82 -36.18
CA VAL A 705 -1.33 -2.62 -36.77
C VAL A 705 0.00 -1.93 -36.51
N VAL A 706 1.03 -2.73 -36.22
CA VAL A 706 2.42 -2.30 -36.04
C VAL A 706 3.26 -2.96 -37.13
N SER A 707 4.38 -2.36 -37.53
CA SER A 707 5.22 -2.90 -38.59
C SER A 707 5.78 -4.27 -38.23
N ASN A 708 5.86 -5.18 -39.22
CA ASN A 708 6.40 -6.54 -39.02
C ASN A 708 7.80 -6.54 -38.39
N GLU A 709 8.63 -5.55 -38.74
CA GLU A 709 9.96 -5.40 -38.15
C GLU A 709 9.88 -5.11 -36.65
N ALA A 710 9.08 -4.14 -36.21
CA ALA A 710 8.91 -3.84 -34.79
C ALA A 710 8.28 -5.00 -34.01
N THR A 711 7.33 -5.71 -34.62
CA THR A 711 6.70 -6.90 -34.02
C THR A 711 7.69 -8.05 -33.83
N THR A 712 8.70 -8.16 -34.69
CA THR A 712 9.76 -9.19 -34.58
C THR A 712 10.81 -8.81 -33.53
N LEU A 713 11.06 -7.52 -33.34
CA LEU A 713 12.06 -7.01 -32.40
C LEU A 713 11.57 -6.94 -30.95
N ALA A 714 10.27 -6.78 -30.73
CA ALA A 714 9.70 -6.71 -29.38
C ALA A 714 9.55 -8.09 -28.75
N ASP A 715 9.73 -8.18 -27.43
CA ASP A 715 9.51 -9.42 -26.67
C ASP A 715 8.02 -9.77 -26.60
N PHE A 716 7.16 -8.74 -26.48
CA PHE A 716 5.71 -8.88 -26.47
C PHE A 716 5.02 -7.82 -27.32
N VAL A 717 3.97 -8.24 -28.03
CA VAL A 717 2.98 -7.34 -28.64
C VAL A 717 1.61 -7.68 -28.08
N LEU A 718 1.04 -6.76 -27.30
CA LEU A 718 -0.16 -7.00 -26.51
C LEU A 718 -1.30 -6.06 -26.90
N GLU A 719 -2.45 -6.64 -27.20
CA GLU A 719 -3.67 -5.91 -27.52
C GLU A 719 -4.49 -5.62 -26.25
N ASP A 720 -4.62 -4.33 -25.93
CA ASP A 720 -5.40 -3.83 -24.78
C ASP A 720 -6.87 -3.63 -25.14
N ARG A 721 -7.60 -4.75 -25.20
CA ARG A 721 -9.03 -4.74 -25.58
C ARG A 721 -9.94 -3.99 -24.63
N ARG A 722 -9.57 -3.92 -23.34
CA ARG A 722 -10.38 -3.30 -22.30
C ARG A 722 -9.96 -1.87 -21.99
N GLY A 723 -8.87 -1.38 -22.62
CA GLY A 723 -8.33 -0.03 -22.41
C GLY A 723 -7.61 0.15 -21.07
N HIS A 724 -7.43 -0.92 -20.28
CA HIS A 724 -6.90 -0.81 -18.92
C HIS A 724 -5.47 -0.31 -18.88
N ALA A 725 -4.62 -0.75 -19.81
CA ALA A 725 -3.23 -0.30 -19.89
C ALA A 725 -3.14 1.14 -20.42
N HIS A 726 -3.91 1.48 -21.46
CA HIS A 726 -3.94 2.85 -21.98
C HIS A 726 -4.48 3.83 -20.94
N ASP A 727 -5.54 3.48 -20.22
CA ASP A 727 -6.08 4.31 -19.15
C ASP A 727 -5.08 4.46 -18.00
N ALA A 728 -4.39 3.38 -17.63
CA ALA A 728 -3.43 3.36 -16.53
C ALA A 728 -2.20 4.23 -16.79
N TYR A 729 -1.61 4.09 -17.99
CA TYR A 729 -0.29 4.64 -18.28
C TYR A 729 -0.31 5.88 -19.15
N ILE A 730 -1.26 5.97 -20.09
CA ILE A 730 -1.34 7.06 -21.06
C ILE A 730 -2.38 8.10 -20.63
N GLY A 731 -3.63 7.73 -20.32
CA GLY A 731 -4.68 8.70 -20.00
C GLY A 731 -4.73 9.87 -21.01
N ASN A 732 -4.52 11.10 -20.53
CA ASN A 732 -4.46 12.34 -21.35
C ASN A 732 -3.01 12.80 -21.66
N ARG A 733 -2.01 11.90 -21.65
CA ARG A 733 -0.59 12.26 -21.74
C ARG A 733 -0.06 12.33 -23.17
N ASN A 734 1.13 12.92 -23.29
CA ASN A 734 1.85 13.11 -24.55
C ASN A 734 3.08 12.18 -24.71
N CYS A 735 3.46 11.41 -23.68
CA CYS A 735 4.62 10.50 -23.74
C CYS A 735 4.18 9.06 -23.95
N GLY A 736 4.76 8.38 -24.95
CA GLY A 736 4.41 7.01 -25.34
C GLY A 736 5.30 5.90 -24.78
N VAL A 737 6.39 6.23 -24.08
CA VAL A 737 7.33 5.23 -23.55
C VAL A 737 7.41 5.31 -22.04
N ILE A 738 7.15 4.18 -21.37
CA ILE A 738 7.21 4.05 -19.91
C ILE A 738 8.23 2.98 -19.55
N ILE A 739 9.20 3.33 -18.69
CA ILE A 739 10.22 2.40 -18.21
C ILE A 739 9.87 1.99 -16.78
N VAL A 740 9.59 0.71 -16.57
CA VAL A 740 9.34 0.10 -15.26
C VAL A 740 10.60 -0.60 -14.78
N ARG A 741 11.04 -0.27 -13.57
CA ARG A 741 12.19 -0.85 -12.88
C ARG A 741 11.92 -2.28 -12.41
N PRO A 742 12.97 -3.07 -12.11
CA PRO A 742 12.81 -4.43 -11.61
C PRO A 742 12.07 -4.56 -10.26
N ASP A 743 11.94 -3.47 -9.49
CA ASP A 743 11.17 -3.42 -8.24
C ASP A 743 9.69 -3.00 -8.44
N GLY A 744 9.24 -2.85 -9.70
CA GLY A 744 7.86 -2.51 -10.05
C GLY A 744 7.51 -1.03 -9.85
N PHE A 745 8.51 -0.16 -9.83
CA PHE A 745 8.34 1.30 -9.83
C PHE A 745 8.67 1.86 -11.22
N ILE A 746 8.04 2.96 -11.60
CA ILE A 746 8.33 3.63 -12.87
C ILE A 746 9.66 4.36 -12.73
N GLY A 747 10.66 3.94 -13.49
CA GLY A 747 11.94 4.64 -13.56
C GLY A 747 11.89 5.86 -14.44
N ALA A 748 11.19 5.77 -15.58
CA ALA A 748 11.06 6.90 -16.48
C ALA A 748 9.72 6.97 -17.22
N ILE A 749 9.31 8.20 -17.53
CA ILE A 749 8.28 8.52 -18.52
C ILE A 749 8.97 9.37 -19.58
N ALA A 750 9.15 8.79 -20.76
CA ALA A 750 10.03 9.28 -21.81
C ALA A 750 9.26 9.61 -23.09
N GLU A 751 9.61 10.70 -23.74
CA GLU A 751 9.01 11.12 -25.01
C GLU A 751 9.76 10.55 -26.21
N ASN A 752 11.10 10.48 -26.15
CA ASN A 752 11.92 10.17 -27.31
C ASN A 752 13.16 9.32 -26.96
N ARG A 753 13.96 9.02 -27.99
CA ARG A 753 15.18 8.21 -27.85
C ARG A 753 16.22 8.82 -26.91
N HIS A 754 16.39 10.15 -26.93
CA HIS A 754 17.36 10.84 -26.10
C HIS A 754 17.03 10.69 -24.61
N SER A 755 15.75 10.77 -24.28
CA SER A 755 15.18 10.54 -22.95
C SER A 755 15.51 9.16 -22.39
N ILE A 756 15.28 8.13 -23.21
CA ILE A 756 15.57 6.74 -22.89
C ILE A 756 17.07 6.57 -22.63
N HIS A 757 17.89 7.16 -23.50
CA HIS A 757 19.34 7.15 -23.33
C HIS A 757 19.76 7.83 -22.02
N LYS A 758 19.25 9.03 -21.74
CA LYS A 758 19.52 9.80 -20.52
C LYS A 758 19.16 9.01 -19.26
N TYR A 759 18.01 8.33 -19.24
CA TYR A 759 17.64 7.47 -18.13
C TYR A 759 18.65 6.34 -17.94
N PHE A 760 18.97 5.59 -18.99
CA PHE A 760 19.89 4.46 -18.87
C PHE A 760 21.33 4.88 -18.59
N LEU A 761 21.76 6.10 -18.93
CA LEU A 761 23.06 6.66 -18.47
C LEU A 761 23.15 6.81 -16.95
N THR A 762 22.02 6.97 -16.25
CA THR A 762 22.02 6.99 -14.77
C THR A 762 22.23 5.61 -14.17
N LEU A 763 22.02 4.55 -14.96
CA LEU A 763 22.05 3.16 -14.49
C LEU A 763 23.28 2.42 -15.00
N PHE A 764 23.54 2.45 -16.29
CA PHE A 764 24.56 1.64 -16.95
C PHE A 764 25.86 2.41 -17.16
N LEU A 765 26.97 1.69 -17.05
CA LEU A 765 28.27 2.16 -17.53
C LEU A 765 28.25 2.21 -19.06
N ASN A 766 28.86 3.27 -19.62
CA ASN A 766 29.04 3.43 -21.06
C ASN A 766 30.01 2.42 -21.67
#